data_AF-A0A557NU94-F1
#
_entry.id   AF-A0A557NU94-F1
#
_cell.length_a   1.000
_cell.length_b   1.000
_cell.length_c   1.000
_cell.angle_alpha   90.00
_cell.angle_beta   90.00
_cell.angle_gamma   90.00
#
_symmetry.space_group_name_H-M   'P 1'
#
loop_
_entity.id
_entity.type
_entity.pdbx_description
1 polymer ?
#
loop_
_entity_poly.entity_id
_entity_poly.type
_entity_poly.pdbx_seq_one_letter_code
_entity_poly.pdbx_strand_id
1 'polypeptide(L)'
;IGASQLANVGFSMDKTQMEETRYAESPKQGHYPDSLIYKFKASVNEAKKVRCKRVHDSFNLMSHIPVSKLYSINSNVVVDSILFFTPAMQMDERLGLATSGYFYHFHEHQLIQEFHIKGDNRCFFSPTVSTHDYLNSTQYIQKVTNTIGVYYQLGGKPATNQHVIYLPTAITHEQLDNVNEEWLLEHGMAIDVEALLAARDEAVIESDAQNQSSQSDVVKTKTHIVKSNSDTGKRETWPEIAAQYNLSARELLDFNPSYNDDPMRLAAGDSLVVSAPPQMQPQGVSITEPATTPKDYQCAANCSYEYQRPSFKTVHDARIAGSTLYPLYSQYLVEETLPVARIQTLPQRTFTIGVFFDGTGQNAKNDEYKETHGDKSRTNIARLFDAYPLTPGKTDKIYVSGVGTIDKDDGDTSFIDRGEDETSLAQALGVEMMDALASKQKWLALQPQLATVLTEAAKQKLEKTSALYKWQSLIVQLQRVIRQVKDITSYNAITHIQFDVFGFSRGAALARHFVNAALKGIPDYDKPRNGDDGLGITPNLLGIESGEVFNPTQGYEVDSSKAVSVRFVGLFDTVGSFYLPGNQGNGQFLLGLEPDCAQTVLQLTAHHEYRHNFPLTSLSTGNAPLPSNFYQEVFPGAHSDVGGGYPWQAQYNKEGLAERYGVPTNSTYNRELVKVDTQSGAYLQHDVDHQMKLLCDQRREEWNKHCLSKYQQYGLLTYEGRSIYYYRLQPISSSLSGLTQERMKQQAEIAGVDWFMPKYQLPKDFEENNEIQILSASLLAKSIGSVDAQDWMDKVLPSSKVLIHRPHDALINSGCETAIEKLINRPNQKDGNLYREVFDNV
;
A
#
# COMPACT_ATOMS: atom_id res chain seq x y z
N ILE A 1 -35.05 2.16 22.42
CA ILE A 1 -33.83 1.47 22.94
C ILE A 1 -33.94 -0.07 22.93
N GLY A 2 -33.50 -0.69 21.84
CA GLY A 2 -33.71 -2.12 21.59
C GLY A 2 -33.33 -2.98 22.78
N ALA A 3 -34.11 -4.05 22.99
CA ALA A 3 -34.06 -4.88 24.18
C ALA A 3 -32.67 -5.51 24.45
N SER A 4 -31.80 -5.59 23.43
CA SER A 4 -30.49 -6.26 23.51
C SER A 4 -29.42 -5.44 24.26
N GLN A 5 -29.36 -4.11 24.07
CA GLN A 5 -28.36 -3.25 24.74
C GLN A 5 -28.82 -2.81 26.13
N LEU A 6 -30.12 -2.56 26.32
CA LEU A 6 -30.71 -2.24 27.64
C LEU A 6 -30.71 -3.41 28.62
N ALA A 7 -30.62 -4.65 28.16
CA ALA A 7 -30.67 -5.86 29.01
C ALA A 7 -29.62 -5.87 30.12
N ASN A 8 -28.61 -5.01 30.05
CA ASN A 8 -27.58 -4.93 31.04
C ASN A 8 -27.68 -3.73 32.00
N VAL A 9 -28.44 -2.68 31.69
CA VAL A 9 -28.53 -1.50 32.56
C VAL A 9 -29.59 -1.74 33.65
N GLY A 10 -29.25 -1.46 34.90
CA GLY A 10 -30.11 -1.60 36.07
C GLY A 10 -30.09 -0.32 36.90
N PHE A 11 -31.19 0.03 37.53
CA PHE A 11 -31.24 1.21 38.38
C PHE A 11 -31.43 0.78 39.84
N SER A 12 -30.81 1.50 40.78
CA SER A 12 -30.98 1.28 42.22
C SER A 12 -31.11 2.60 42.96
N MET A 13 -32.03 2.70 43.91
CA MET A 13 -32.22 3.89 44.73
C MET A 13 -31.41 3.82 46.03
N ASP A 14 -30.78 4.93 46.42
CA ASP A 14 -30.03 5.05 47.67
C ASP A 14 -30.94 5.07 48.91
N LYS A 15 -30.44 4.50 50.01
CA LYS A 15 -31.09 4.57 51.31
C LYS A 15 -30.72 5.89 51.98
N THR A 16 -31.67 6.45 52.70
CA THR A 16 -31.45 7.54 53.67
C THR A 16 -31.33 6.94 55.08
N GLN A 17 -30.91 7.75 56.06
CA GLN A 17 -30.78 7.29 57.46
C GLN A 17 -32.12 6.83 58.08
N MET A 18 -33.27 7.22 57.50
CA MET A 18 -34.60 6.91 58.03
C MET A 18 -35.30 5.70 57.37
N GLU A 19 -34.63 4.96 56.47
CA GLU A 19 -35.21 3.82 55.74
C GLU A 19 -34.58 2.46 56.10
N GLU A 20 -35.39 1.52 56.61
CA GLU A 20 -34.94 0.17 56.98
C GLU A 20 -34.88 -0.81 55.78
N THR A 21 -35.85 -0.79 54.85
CA THR A 21 -36.02 -1.80 53.78
C THR A 21 -36.08 -1.23 52.35
N ARG A 22 -35.66 -2.03 51.35
CA ARG A 22 -35.73 -1.69 49.90
C ARG A 22 -36.73 -2.59 49.19
N TYR A 23 -37.48 -2.04 48.23
CA TYR A 23 -38.16 -2.82 47.21
C TYR A 23 -37.95 -2.18 45.83
N ALA A 24 -37.23 -2.88 44.95
CA ALA A 24 -37.16 -2.56 43.52
C ALA A 24 -37.99 -3.60 42.77
N GLU A 25 -38.91 -3.15 41.91
CA GLU A 25 -39.61 -4.06 41.00
C GLU A 25 -38.72 -4.37 39.78
N SER A 26 -38.85 -5.57 39.22
CA SER A 26 -38.23 -5.88 37.92
C SER A 26 -38.70 -4.88 36.86
N PRO A 27 -37.80 -4.40 35.98
CA PRO A 27 -38.17 -3.45 34.95
C PRO A 27 -39.26 -4.02 34.04
N LYS A 28 -40.19 -3.16 33.63
CA LYS A 28 -41.27 -3.52 32.69
C LYS A 28 -41.05 -2.77 31.38
N GLN A 29 -41.47 -3.38 30.27
CA GLN A 29 -41.51 -2.71 28.98
C GLN A 29 -42.45 -1.51 29.06
N GLY A 30 -41.96 -0.35 28.60
CA GLY A 30 -42.69 0.91 28.60
C GLY A 30 -43.63 1.05 27.40
N HIS A 31 -44.15 2.26 27.20
CA HIS A 31 -45.11 2.55 26.13
C HIS A 31 -44.50 2.42 24.73
N TYR A 32 -43.20 2.70 24.60
CA TYR A 32 -42.45 2.49 23.36
C TYR A 32 -41.87 1.06 23.34
N PRO A 33 -41.85 0.38 22.17
CA PRO A 33 -41.39 -1.00 22.02
C PRO A 33 -40.03 -1.26 22.67
N ASP A 34 -39.20 -0.23 22.74
CA ASP A 34 -37.89 -0.34 23.33
C ASP A 34 -37.61 0.72 24.41
N SER A 35 -38.57 0.89 25.32
CA SER A 35 -38.39 1.61 26.58
C SER A 35 -38.51 0.66 27.77
N LEU A 36 -37.78 0.93 28.85
CA LEU A 36 -37.90 0.22 30.13
C LEU A 36 -38.31 1.18 31.22
N ILE A 37 -39.28 0.77 32.03
CA ILE A 37 -39.76 1.50 33.21
C ILE A 37 -39.29 0.77 34.46
N TYR A 38 -38.51 1.47 35.29
CA TYR A 38 -38.10 1.01 36.62
C TYR A 38 -39.00 1.66 37.66
N LYS A 39 -39.55 0.84 38.58
CA LYS A 39 -40.37 1.33 39.70
C LYS A 39 -39.65 1.04 41.01
N PHE A 40 -39.41 2.09 41.79
CA PHE A 40 -38.85 2.01 43.13
C PHE A 40 -39.93 2.30 44.16
N LYS A 41 -40.02 1.49 45.20
CA LYS A 41 -40.86 1.76 46.36
C LYS A 41 -39.98 2.26 47.51
N ALA A 42 -40.39 3.38 48.10
CA ALA A 42 -39.78 3.96 49.28
C ALA A 42 -40.86 4.25 50.32
N SER A 43 -40.50 4.13 51.60
CA SER A 43 -41.42 4.29 52.73
C SER A 43 -41.47 5.74 53.23
N VAL A 44 -40.49 6.56 52.83
CA VAL A 44 -40.36 7.96 53.27
C VAL A 44 -40.19 8.87 52.05
N ASN A 45 -41.04 9.91 51.97
CA ASN A 45 -40.99 10.92 50.91
C ASN A 45 -39.98 12.03 51.26
N GLU A 46 -38.74 11.83 50.85
CA GLU A 46 -37.61 12.75 51.06
C GLU A 46 -36.66 12.69 49.86
N ALA A 47 -35.65 13.56 49.84
CA ALA A 47 -34.65 13.59 48.78
C ALA A 47 -33.83 12.29 48.75
N LYS A 48 -33.78 11.63 47.59
CA LYS A 48 -33.04 10.38 47.35
C LYS A 48 -32.15 10.50 46.13
N LYS A 49 -31.27 9.54 45.90
CA LYS A 49 -30.44 9.45 44.70
C LYS A 49 -30.68 8.12 44.00
N VAL A 50 -30.94 8.13 42.71
CA VAL A 50 -30.97 6.93 41.88
C VAL A 50 -29.60 6.75 41.24
N ARG A 51 -29.04 5.57 41.41
CA ARG A 51 -27.81 5.12 40.79
C ARG A 51 -28.18 4.27 39.59
N CYS A 52 -27.75 4.68 38.41
CA CYS A 52 -27.71 3.78 37.28
C CYS A 52 -26.50 2.85 37.47
N LYS A 53 -26.69 1.55 37.22
CA LYS A 53 -25.76 0.45 37.46
C LYS A 53 -25.87 -0.52 36.30
N ARG A 54 -24.94 -1.45 36.18
CA ARG A 54 -25.09 -2.62 35.29
C ARG A 54 -25.45 -3.83 36.14
N VAL A 55 -26.42 -4.66 35.72
CA VAL A 55 -26.86 -5.84 36.49
C VAL A 55 -25.64 -6.76 36.71
N HIS A 56 -25.37 -7.09 37.98
CA HIS A 56 -24.23 -7.85 38.50
C HIS A 56 -22.93 -7.11 38.88
N ASP A 57 -22.83 -5.78 38.72
CA ASP A 57 -21.64 -5.01 39.13
C ASP A 57 -21.90 -4.05 40.31
N SER A 58 -20.84 -3.74 41.08
CA SER A 58 -20.90 -2.85 42.26
C SER A 58 -20.74 -1.35 41.93
N PHE A 59 -20.52 -0.99 40.65
CA PHE A 59 -20.16 0.36 40.20
C PHE A 59 -21.32 1.06 39.47
N ASN A 60 -21.35 2.40 39.55
CA ASN A 60 -22.45 3.22 39.01
C ASN A 60 -22.10 3.78 37.63
N LEU A 61 -23.03 3.72 36.67
CA LEU A 61 -23.06 4.61 35.51
C LEU A 61 -23.78 5.89 35.93
N MET A 62 -23.24 7.08 35.63
CA MET A 62 -23.81 8.39 36.05
C MET A 62 -23.93 8.49 37.57
N SER A 63 -23.02 9.26 38.19
CA SER A 63 -22.76 9.19 39.63
C SER A 63 -24.03 9.24 40.48
N HIS A 64 -24.99 10.14 40.21
CA HIS A 64 -26.30 10.18 40.87
C HIS A 64 -27.39 10.95 40.09
N ILE A 65 -28.61 10.40 40.02
CA ILE A 65 -29.83 11.14 39.60
C ILE A 65 -30.56 11.61 40.87
N PRO A 66 -30.71 12.92 41.12
CA PRO A 66 -31.40 13.40 42.32
C PRO A 66 -32.92 13.24 42.20
N VAL A 67 -33.52 12.55 43.16
CA VAL A 67 -34.97 12.40 43.31
C VAL A 67 -35.44 13.36 44.39
N SER A 68 -36.06 14.48 43.99
CA SER A 68 -36.52 15.52 44.92
C SER A 68 -37.90 15.25 45.53
N LYS A 69 -38.71 14.38 44.92
CA LYS A 69 -40.08 14.09 45.35
C LYS A 69 -40.54 12.70 44.92
N LEU A 70 -41.14 11.94 45.83
CA LEU A 70 -41.82 10.68 45.53
C LEU A 70 -43.30 10.92 45.20
N TYR A 71 -43.83 10.11 44.28
CA TYR A 71 -45.23 10.14 43.86
C TYR A 71 -45.95 8.87 44.31
N SER A 72 -47.27 8.96 44.49
CA SER A 72 -48.09 7.80 44.83
C SER A 72 -48.01 6.71 43.75
N ILE A 73 -48.07 5.45 44.19
CA ILE A 73 -48.19 4.29 43.30
C ILE A 73 -49.39 4.51 42.38
N ASN A 74 -49.19 4.39 41.06
CA ASN A 74 -50.16 4.62 39.97
C ASN A 74 -50.40 6.08 39.55
N SER A 75 -49.54 7.02 39.95
CA SER A 75 -49.59 8.41 39.44
C SER A 75 -49.28 8.55 37.94
N ASN A 76 -48.69 7.53 37.30
CA ASN A 76 -48.22 7.55 35.89
C ASN A 76 -47.28 8.73 35.55
N VAL A 77 -46.69 9.37 36.56
CA VAL A 77 -45.73 10.47 36.36
C VAL A 77 -44.34 9.86 36.12
N VAL A 78 -43.79 10.09 34.93
CA VAL A 78 -42.36 9.89 34.65
C VAL A 78 -41.62 11.07 35.27
N VAL A 79 -40.75 10.80 36.24
CA VAL A 79 -40.06 11.84 37.01
C VAL A 79 -38.70 12.14 36.41
N ASP A 80 -37.93 11.09 36.13
CA ASP A 80 -36.62 11.20 35.52
C ASP A 80 -36.54 10.24 34.34
N SER A 81 -35.89 10.66 33.27
CA SER A 81 -35.70 9.83 32.07
C SER A 81 -34.35 10.09 31.44
N ILE A 82 -33.75 9.05 30.87
CA ILE A 82 -32.46 9.10 30.19
C ILE A 82 -32.66 8.66 28.75
N LEU A 83 -32.07 9.42 27.83
CA LEU A 83 -31.99 9.09 26.41
C LEU A 83 -30.56 8.65 26.08
N PHE A 84 -30.44 7.59 25.30
CA PHE A 84 -29.14 7.08 24.84
C PHE A 84 -28.96 7.36 23.35
N PHE A 85 -27.74 7.73 22.98
CA PHE A 85 -27.37 7.95 21.59
C PHE A 85 -25.92 7.49 21.35
N THR A 86 -25.57 7.29 20.08
CA THR A 86 -24.21 6.93 19.66
C THR A 86 -23.43 8.21 19.33
N PRO A 87 -22.33 8.52 20.04
CA PRO A 87 -21.50 9.67 19.70
C PRO A 87 -20.65 9.37 18.45
N ALA A 88 -20.72 10.25 17.45
CA ALA A 88 -19.92 10.19 16.23
C ALA A 88 -19.11 11.47 16.03
N MET A 89 -17.95 11.31 15.41
CA MET A 89 -17.09 12.38 14.93
C MET A 89 -17.36 12.60 13.44
N GLN A 90 -17.34 13.85 12.99
CA GLN A 90 -17.31 14.16 11.57
C GLN A 90 -15.86 14.41 11.15
N MET A 91 -15.48 13.88 9.99
CA MET A 91 -14.26 14.26 9.28
C MET A 91 -14.59 14.36 7.79
N ASP A 92 -14.39 15.55 7.22
CA ASP A 92 -14.97 15.95 5.92
C ASP A 92 -16.49 15.68 5.85
N GLU A 93 -16.96 15.04 4.77
CA GLU A 93 -18.36 14.67 4.56
C GLU A 93 -18.74 13.33 5.22
N ARG A 94 -17.91 12.79 6.11
CA ARG A 94 -18.07 11.44 6.66
C ARG A 94 -18.23 11.47 8.18
N LEU A 95 -19.16 10.68 8.71
CA LEU A 95 -19.27 10.41 10.15
C LEU A 95 -18.61 9.08 10.50
N GLY A 96 -17.93 9.02 11.63
CA GLY A 96 -17.39 7.77 12.15
C GLY A 96 -17.17 7.81 13.65
N LEU A 97 -16.88 6.65 14.22
CA LEU A 97 -16.66 6.45 15.64
C LEU A 97 -15.18 6.67 15.97
N ALA A 98 -14.90 7.46 17.00
CA ALA A 98 -13.54 7.64 17.48
C ALA A 98 -12.95 6.31 18.00
N THR A 99 -11.68 6.05 17.67
CA THR A 99 -10.96 4.82 18.05
C THR A 99 -10.02 5.02 19.25
N SER A 100 -9.80 6.27 19.66
CA SER A 100 -9.01 6.66 20.83
C SER A 100 -9.52 7.99 21.41
N GLY A 101 -9.15 8.28 22.65
CA GLY A 101 -9.53 9.51 23.35
C GLY A 101 -10.62 9.30 24.40
N TYR A 102 -11.32 10.38 24.74
CA TYR A 102 -12.27 10.42 25.86
C TYR A 102 -13.53 11.19 25.49
N PHE A 103 -14.67 10.71 25.97
CA PHE A 103 -15.93 11.46 25.98
C PHE A 103 -16.26 11.94 27.39
N TYR A 104 -16.86 13.12 27.49
CA TYR A 104 -17.31 13.67 28.77
C TYR A 104 -18.74 14.17 28.63
N HIS A 105 -19.62 13.76 29.56
CA HIS A 105 -20.96 14.33 29.71
C HIS A 105 -20.96 15.36 30.82
N PHE A 106 -21.34 16.59 30.49
CA PHE A 106 -21.55 17.70 31.41
C PHE A 106 -23.03 18.05 31.53
N HIS A 107 -23.45 18.45 32.72
CA HIS A 107 -24.75 19.05 32.99
C HIS A 107 -24.57 20.15 34.03
N GLU A 108 -25.09 21.35 33.75
CA GLU A 108 -24.88 22.52 34.61
C GLU A 108 -23.39 22.79 34.92
N HIS A 109 -22.53 22.66 33.91
CA HIS A 109 -21.06 22.79 33.99
C HIS A 109 -20.37 21.79 34.93
N GLN A 110 -21.08 20.77 35.42
CA GLN A 110 -20.53 19.73 36.27
C GLN A 110 -20.31 18.45 35.46
N LEU A 111 -19.15 17.81 35.68
CA LEU A 111 -18.82 16.54 35.03
C LEU A 111 -19.69 15.43 35.61
N ILE A 112 -20.53 14.84 34.78
CA ILE A 112 -21.44 13.74 35.15
C ILE A 112 -20.76 12.38 34.97
N GLN A 113 -20.06 12.20 33.86
CA GLN A 113 -19.37 10.95 33.53
C GLN A 113 -18.27 11.18 32.49
N GLU A 114 -17.08 10.64 32.75
CA GLU A 114 -16.02 10.46 31.76
C GLU A 114 -16.05 9.03 31.20
N PHE A 115 -15.75 8.89 29.91
CA PHE A 115 -15.62 7.63 29.21
C PHE A 115 -14.27 7.57 28.49
N HIS A 116 -13.53 6.48 28.69
CA HIS A 116 -12.27 6.21 27.99
C HIS A 116 -12.50 5.26 26.82
N ILE A 117 -12.10 5.66 25.61
CA ILE A 117 -12.16 4.82 24.41
C ILE A 117 -11.00 3.82 24.47
N LYS A 118 -11.31 2.52 24.46
CA LYS A 118 -10.34 1.48 24.85
C LYS A 118 -9.15 1.28 23.91
N GLY A 119 -9.13 1.88 22.71
CA GLY A 119 -8.05 1.68 21.74
C GLY A 119 -8.13 0.34 21.00
N ASP A 120 -7.04 -0.06 20.35
CA ASP A 120 -6.88 -1.33 19.59
C ASP A 120 -7.96 -1.60 18.53
N ASN A 121 -8.27 -0.59 17.72
CA ASN A 121 -9.29 -0.64 16.67
C ASN A 121 -10.70 -1.04 17.16
N ARG A 122 -11.03 -0.75 18.43
CA ARG A 122 -12.37 -0.96 19.00
C ARG A 122 -12.96 0.40 19.39
N CYS A 123 -13.92 0.88 18.61
CA CYS A 123 -14.67 2.13 18.85
C CYS A 123 -15.59 2.12 20.09
N PHE A 124 -15.41 1.16 20.99
CA PHE A 124 -16.15 1.07 22.23
C PHE A 124 -15.39 1.78 23.36
N PHE A 125 -16.13 2.40 24.26
CA PHE A 125 -15.61 3.11 25.40
C PHE A 125 -16.14 2.53 26.71
N SER A 126 -15.39 2.77 27.78
CA SER A 126 -15.74 2.36 29.13
C SER A 126 -15.83 3.57 30.04
N PRO A 127 -16.88 3.68 30.87
CA PRO A 127 -16.93 4.72 31.90
C PRO A 127 -15.75 4.56 32.86
N THR A 128 -15.13 5.68 33.19
CA THR A 128 -14.07 5.75 34.19
C THR A 128 -14.67 6.01 35.58
N VAL A 129 -13.83 5.93 36.61
CA VAL A 129 -14.21 6.29 37.99
C VAL A 129 -14.12 7.80 38.25
N SER A 130 -13.80 8.60 37.23
CA SER A 130 -13.65 10.04 37.35
C SER A 130 -15.00 10.72 37.67
N THR A 131 -14.92 11.73 38.52
CA THR A 131 -16.00 12.63 38.93
C THR A 131 -15.49 14.07 38.79
N HIS A 132 -16.37 15.05 38.95
CA HIS A 132 -15.95 16.46 38.91
C HIS A 132 -14.82 16.78 39.91
N ASP A 133 -14.89 16.22 41.13
CA ASP A 133 -13.91 16.51 42.18
C ASP A 133 -12.69 15.57 42.19
N TYR A 134 -12.69 14.53 41.34
CA TYR A 134 -11.66 13.49 41.36
C TYR A 134 -11.48 12.86 39.97
N LEU A 135 -10.31 13.04 39.36
CA LEU A 135 -9.98 12.47 38.06
C LEU A 135 -9.09 11.22 38.20
N ASN A 136 -9.53 10.11 37.60
CA ASN A 136 -8.72 8.91 37.41
C ASN A 136 -9.12 8.18 36.12
N SER A 137 -8.60 8.69 35.01
CA SER A 137 -8.91 8.20 33.66
C SER A 137 -8.29 6.83 33.33
N THR A 138 -7.34 6.35 34.16
CA THR A 138 -6.68 5.05 33.98
C THR A 138 -7.48 3.89 34.57
N GLN A 139 -8.39 4.16 35.50
CA GLN A 139 -9.24 3.15 36.11
C GLN A 139 -10.63 3.19 35.49
N TYR A 140 -10.93 2.17 34.70
CA TYR A 140 -12.19 2.06 33.95
C TYR A 140 -12.90 0.74 34.23
N ILE A 141 -14.22 0.77 34.04
CA ILE A 141 -15.07 -0.41 34.18
C ILE A 141 -14.77 -1.37 33.01
N GLN A 142 -14.43 -2.64 33.28
CA GLN A 142 -13.94 -3.56 32.25
C GLN A 142 -14.91 -3.81 31.09
N LYS A 143 -16.21 -3.58 31.29
CA LYS A 143 -17.25 -3.76 30.26
C LYS A 143 -17.38 -2.49 29.40
N VAL A 144 -17.50 -2.67 28.09
CA VAL A 144 -17.54 -1.58 27.10
C VAL A 144 -18.97 -1.23 26.68
N THR A 145 -19.15 -0.03 26.14
CA THR A 145 -20.37 0.53 25.53
C THR A 145 -20.00 1.34 24.28
N ASN A 146 -20.98 1.63 23.43
CA ASN A 146 -20.89 2.50 22.25
C ASN A 146 -21.90 3.66 22.32
N THR A 147 -22.64 3.79 23.43
CA THR A 147 -23.66 4.82 23.63
C THR A 147 -23.41 5.66 24.89
N ILE A 148 -23.80 6.92 24.84
CA ILE A 148 -23.80 7.87 25.97
C ILE A 148 -25.25 8.12 26.38
N GLY A 149 -25.51 8.10 27.68
CA GLY A 149 -26.81 8.44 28.26
C GLY A 149 -26.84 9.89 28.73
N VAL A 150 -27.86 10.64 28.33
CA VAL A 150 -28.13 12.04 28.72
C VAL A 150 -29.50 12.17 29.37
N TYR A 151 -29.71 13.19 30.19
CA TYR A 151 -31.01 13.41 30.83
C TYR A 151 -32.03 13.91 29.81
N TYR A 152 -33.20 13.28 29.74
CA TYR A 152 -34.36 13.81 29.00
C TYR A 152 -35.26 14.64 29.92
N GLN A 153 -35.60 14.10 31.07
CA GLN A 153 -36.33 14.82 32.11
C GLN A 153 -35.66 14.61 33.47
N LEU A 154 -35.65 15.65 34.29
CA LEU A 154 -35.27 15.62 35.70
C LEU A 154 -36.37 16.26 36.53
N GLY A 155 -36.88 15.56 37.55
CA GLY A 155 -37.95 16.06 38.41
C GLY A 155 -39.25 16.42 37.67
N GLY A 156 -39.53 15.76 36.54
CA GLY A 156 -40.70 16.00 35.68
C GLY A 156 -40.57 17.22 34.76
N LYS A 157 -39.39 17.83 34.67
CA LYS A 157 -39.08 18.94 33.74
C LYS A 157 -38.06 18.50 32.69
N PRO A 158 -38.12 19.02 31.46
CA PRO A 158 -37.06 18.80 30.47
C PRO A 158 -35.70 19.20 31.04
N ALA A 159 -34.68 18.36 30.83
CA ALA A 159 -33.31 18.68 31.23
C ALA A 159 -32.64 19.55 30.16
N THR A 160 -32.11 20.69 30.58
CA THR A 160 -31.41 21.67 29.71
C THR A 160 -29.94 21.79 30.12
N ASN A 161 -29.15 22.57 29.38
CA ASN A 161 -27.75 22.86 29.71
C ASN A 161 -26.87 21.61 29.89
N GLN A 162 -26.98 20.70 28.93
CA GLN A 162 -26.17 19.48 28.85
C GLN A 162 -25.23 19.57 27.67
N HIS A 163 -24.00 19.11 27.85
CA HIS A 163 -22.99 19.08 26.80
C HIS A 163 -22.33 17.72 26.77
N VAL A 164 -21.99 17.25 25.58
CA VAL A 164 -21.08 16.12 25.41
C VAL A 164 -19.90 16.60 24.60
N ILE A 165 -18.70 16.38 25.13
CA ILE A 165 -17.44 16.77 24.48
C ILE A 165 -16.54 15.58 24.22
N TYR A 166 -15.63 15.75 23.28
CA TYR A 166 -14.58 14.80 22.95
C TYR A 166 -13.21 15.45 23.18
N LEU A 167 -12.28 14.71 23.80
CA LEU A 167 -10.88 15.11 23.91
C LEU A 167 -9.97 13.96 23.47
N PRO A 168 -8.90 14.23 22.69
CA PRO A 168 -7.96 13.21 22.26
C PRO A 168 -7.11 12.66 23.42
N THR A 169 -6.95 13.44 24.49
CA THR A 169 -6.26 13.09 25.74
C THR A 169 -7.17 13.30 26.94
N ALA A 170 -6.84 12.68 28.07
CA ALA A 170 -7.61 12.88 29.30
C ALA A 170 -7.65 14.36 29.70
N ILE A 171 -8.81 14.82 30.17
CA ILE A 171 -8.98 16.18 30.70
C ILE A 171 -8.07 16.39 31.91
N THR A 172 -7.47 17.57 31.99
CA THR A 172 -6.66 17.99 33.14
C THR A 172 -7.52 18.71 34.18
N HIS A 173 -7.06 18.77 35.43
CA HIS A 173 -7.71 19.59 36.46
C HIS A 173 -7.80 21.07 36.05
N GLU A 174 -6.74 21.61 35.43
CA GLU A 174 -6.73 22.98 34.94
C GLU A 174 -7.83 23.22 33.88
N GLN A 175 -8.03 22.28 32.95
CA GLN A 175 -9.12 22.37 31.98
C GLN A 175 -10.49 22.26 32.66
N LEU A 176 -10.65 21.30 33.58
CA LEU A 176 -11.91 21.05 34.26
C LEU A 176 -12.36 22.24 35.14
N ASP A 177 -11.42 22.89 35.82
CA ASP A 177 -11.69 24.04 36.70
C ASP A 177 -12.05 25.30 35.90
N ASN A 178 -11.69 25.37 34.62
CA ASN A 178 -11.93 26.50 33.72
C ASN A 178 -13.03 26.24 32.69
N VAL A 179 -13.83 25.17 32.86
CA VAL A 179 -14.95 24.86 31.95
C VAL A 179 -15.97 25.99 31.93
N ASN A 180 -16.25 26.50 30.74
CA ASN A 180 -17.31 27.46 30.47
C ASN A 180 -18.04 27.09 29.16
N GLU A 181 -19.10 27.82 28.81
CA GLU A 181 -19.92 27.52 27.63
C GLU A 181 -19.13 27.58 26.31
N GLU A 182 -18.22 28.56 26.17
CA GLU A 182 -17.36 28.69 24.97
C GLU A 182 -16.45 27.48 24.81
N TRP A 183 -15.81 27.04 25.91
CA TRP A 183 -14.93 25.87 25.92
C TRP A 183 -15.68 24.56 25.63
N LEU A 184 -16.90 24.41 26.14
CA LEU A 184 -17.74 23.23 25.89
C LEU A 184 -18.16 23.15 24.41
N LEU A 185 -18.48 24.27 23.78
CA LEU A 185 -18.84 24.33 22.37
C LEU A 185 -17.64 24.18 21.43
N GLU A 186 -16.43 24.53 21.87
CA GLU A 186 -15.19 24.28 21.12
C GLU A 186 -14.85 22.78 21.03
N HIS A 187 -15.11 22.02 22.11
CA HIS A 187 -14.69 20.62 22.24
C HIS A 187 -15.83 19.61 22.03
N GLY A 188 -17.03 20.07 21.72
CA GLY A 188 -18.19 19.19 21.55
C GLY A 188 -19.44 19.93 21.13
N MET A 189 -20.59 19.51 21.70
CA MET A 189 -21.86 20.14 21.41
C MET A 189 -22.77 20.23 22.63
N ALA A 190 -23.64 21.24 22.63
CA ALA A 190 -24.84 21.27 23.47
C ALA A 190 -25.81 20.18 23.00
N ILE A 191 -26.44 19.49 23.95
CA ILE A 191 -27.36 18.38 23.66
C ILE A 191 -28.78 18.92 23.53
N ASP A 192 -29.34 18.81 22.32
CA ASP A 192 -30.75 18.99 22.04
C ASP A 192 -31.47 17.64 22.14
N VAL A 193 -32.22 17.46 23.23
CA VAL A 193 -32.91 16.20 23.49
C VAL A 193 -34.14 16.01 22.60
N GLU A 194 -34.78 17.09 22.16
CA GLU A 194 -35.92 17.01 21.24
C GLU A 194 -35.44 16.56 19.85
N ALA A 195 -34.32 17.11 19.38
CA ALA A 195 -33.70 16.70 18.12
C ALA A 195 -33.20 15.24 18.15
N LEU A 196 -32.62 14.79 19.27
CA LEU A 196 -32.24 13.39 19.47
C LEU A 196 -33.44 12.43 19.40
N LEU A 197 -34.59 12.83 19.97
CA LEU A 197 -35.82 12.05 19.86
C LEU A 197 -36.36 12.04 18.44
N ALA A 198 -36.34 13.17 17.75
CA ALA A 198 -36.75 13.25 16.35
C ALA A 198 -35.87 12.39 15.44
N ALA A 199 -34.56 12.35 15.67
CA ALA A 199 -33.62 11.51 14.93
C ALA A 199 -33.87 10.01 15.11
N ARG A 200 -34.28 9.58 16.32
CA ARG A 200 -34.70 8.19 16.57
C ARG A 200 -35.91 7.79 15.72
N ASP A 201 -36.84 8.72 15.52
CA ASP A 201 -38.09 8.49 14.81
C ASP A 201 -38.00 8.89 13.32
N GLU A 202 -36.81 9.25 12.83
CA GLU A 202 -36.54 9.60 11.43
C GLU A 202 -36.76 8.35 10.54
N ALA A 203 -37.44 8.54 9.41
CA ALA A 203 -37.66 7.47 8.45
C ALA A 203 -36.32 7.01 7.87
N VAL A 204 -36.14 5.69 7.76
CA VAL A 204 -34.99 5.10 7.08
C VAL A 204 -35.12 5.37 5.58
N ILE A 205 -34.10 6.00 5.01
CA ILE A 205 -34.01 6.31 3.59
C ILE A 205 -33.40 5.10 2.90
N GLU A 206 -34.14 4.49 1.97
CA GLU A 206 -33.60 3.44 1.10
C GLU A 206 -32.52 4.05 0.21
N SER A 207 -31.28 3.57 0.34
CA SER A 207 -30.16 4.00 -0.50
C SER A 207 -30.23 3.33 -1.88
N ASP A 208 -29.67 3.97 -2.92
CA ASP A 208 -29.50 3.33 -4.24
C ASP A 208 -28.66 2.03 -4.15
N ALA A 209 -27.80 1.91 -3.14
CA ALA A 209 -27.04 0.69 -2.83
C ALA A 209 -27.95 -0.44 -2.29
N GLN A 210 -28.96 -0.11 -1.48
CA GLN A 210 -29.98 -1.08 -1.05
C GLN A 210 -30.88 -1.50 -2.20
N ASN A 211 -31.18 -0.60 -3.15
CA ASN A 211 -31.86 -0.97 -4.38
C ASN A 211 -31.01 -1.87 -5.28
N GLN A 212 -29.67 -1.78 -5.25
CA GLN A 212 -28.81 -2.77 -5.94
C GLN A 212 -28.73 -4.12 -5.20
N SER A 213 -28.89 -4.14 -3.86
CA SER A 213 -28.99 -5.39 -3.10
C SER A 213 -30.38 -6.06 -3.19
N SER A 214 -31.43 -5.26 -3.41
CA SER A 214 -32.83 -5.69 -3.55
C SER A 214 -33.26 -5.88 -5.01
N GLN A 215 -32.54 -5.27 -5.93
CA GLN A 215 -32.45 -5.62 -7.35
C GLN A 215 -31.12 -6.33 -7.59
N SER A 216 -30.91 -7.47 -6.92
CA SER A 216 -30.49 -8.60 -7.73
C SER A 216 -31.65 -8.89 -8.69
N ASP A 217 -31.76 -8.09 -9.76
CA ASP A 217 -32.16 -8.68 -11.01
C ASP A 217 -31.15 -9.80 -11.18
N VAL A 218 -31.57 -11.01 -10.82
CA VAL A 218 -30.90 -12.22 -11.23
C VAL A 218 -30.87 -12.07 -12.73
N VAL A 219 -29.74 -11.56 -13.27
CA VAL A 219 -29.40 -11.68 -14.66
C VAL A 219 -29.27 -13.18 -14.82
N LYS A 220 -30.41 -13.84 -15.06
CA LYS A 220 -30.50 -15.28 -15.22
C LYS A 220 -29.56 -15.55 -16.37
N THR A 221 -28.44 -16.17 -16.05
CA THR A 221 -27.52 -16.75 -17.04
C THR A 221 -28.40 -17.49 -18.03
N LYS A 222 -28.39 -17.05 -19.29
CA LYS A 222 -29.20 -17.75 -20.29
C LYS A 222 -28.59 -19.13 -20.45
N THR A 223 -29.39 -20.14 -20.15
CA THR A 223 -29.00 -21.54 -20.34
C THR A 223 -29.81 -22.14 -21.48
N HIS A 224 -29.17 -23.06 -22.21
CA HIS A 224 -29.78 -23.90 -23.22
C HIS A 224 -29.78 -25.34 -22.73
N ILE A 225 -30.92 -26.01 -22.79
CA ILE A 225 -31.01 -27.45 -22.51
C ILE A 225 -30.86 -28.18 -23.84
N VAL A 226 -29.81 -29.01 -23.95
CA VAL A 226 -29.51 -29.80 -25.15
C VAL A 226 -30.69 -30.70 -25.49
N LYS A 227 -31.27 -30.54 -26.67
CA LYS A 227 -32.43 -31.31 -27.11
C LYS A 227 -31.99 -32.54 -27.90
N SER A 228 -32.86 -33.54 -27.90
CA SER A 228 -32.81 -34.65 -28.85
C SER A 228 -33.73 -34.36 -30.03
N ASN A 229 -33.25 -34.58 -31.24
CA ASN A 229 -34.07 -34.53 -32.44
C ASN A 229 -35.03 -35.74 -32.43
N SER A 230 -36.34 -35.49 -32.49
CA SER A 230 -37.40 -36.49 -32.41
C SER A 230 -37.39 -37.50 -33.56
N ASP A 231 -36.81 -37.15 -34.70
CA ASP A 231 -36.85 -37.97 -35.92
C ASP A 231 -35.60 -38.83 -36.10
N THR A 232 -34.48 -38.46 -35.46
CA THR A 232 -33.18 -39.14 -35.62
C THR A 232 -32.61 -39.71 -34.32
N GLY A 233 -33.18 -39.37 -33.16
CA GLY A 233 -32.71 -39.80 -31.84
C GLY A 233 -31.36 -39.23 -31.43
N LYS A 234 -30.75 -38.35 -32.24
CA LYS A 234 -29.47 -37.71 -31.96
C LYS A 234 -29.66 -36.37 -31.26
N ARG A 235 -28.76 -36.07 -30.33
CA ARG A 235 -28.70 -34.78 -29.63
C ARG A 235 -28.21 -33.66 -30.55
N GLU A 236 -28.51 -32.42 -30.17
CA GLU A 236 -27.87 -31.23 -30.73
C GLU A 236 -26.34 -31.24 -30.50
N THR A 237 -25.61 -30.70 -31.47
CA THR A 237 -24.15 -30.55 -31.45
C THR A 237 -23.74 -29.14 -31.02
N TRP A 238 -22.51 -28.97 -30.54
CA TRP A 238 -21.99 -27.64 -30.14
C TRP A 238 -22.18 -26.55 -31.21
N PRO A 239 -21.91 -26.79 -32.51
CA PRO A 239 -22.16 -25.77 -33.54
C PRO A 239 -23.64 -25.44 -33.75
N GLU A 240 -24.53 -26.44 -33.67
CA GLU A 240 -25.98 -26.25 -33.82
C GLU A 240 -26.56 -25.43 -32.67
N ILE A 241 -26.06 -25.64 -31.45
CA ILE A 241 -26.44 -24.85 -30.28
C ILE A 241 -25.84 -23.45 -30.36
N ALA A 242 -24.56 -23.31 -30.69
CA ALA A 242 -23.88 -22.02 -30.77
C ALA A 242 -24.52 -21.08 -31.82
N ALA A 243 -24.93 -21.63 -32.97
CA ALA A 243 -25.64 -20.90 -34.01
C ALA A 243 -26.98 -20.31 -33.54
N GLN A 244 -27.68 -20.95 -32.60
CA GLN A 244 -28.94 -20.43 -32.04
C GLN A 244 -28.74 -19.14 -31.22
N TYR A 245 -27.52 -18.90 -30.74
CA TYR A 245 -27.18 -17.77 -29.87
C TYR A 245 -26.15 -16.80 -30.48
N ASN A 246 -25.88 -16.90 -31.79
CA ASN A 246 -24.85 -16.11 -32.48
C ASN A 246 -23.45 -16.24 -31.86
N LEU A 247 -23.11 -17.44 -31.36
CA LEU A 247 -21.78 -17.77 -30.85
C LEU A 247 -21.06 -18.70 -31.83
N SER A 248 -19.73 -18.73 -31.76
CA SER A 248 -18.95 -19.84 -32.30
C SER A 248 -19.01 -21.04 -31.34
N ALA A 249 -18.78 -22.25 -31.88
CA ALA A 249 -18.71 -23.46 -31.05
C ALA A 249 -17.59 -23.39 -29.99
N ARG A 250 -16.54 -22.61 -30.26
CA ARG A 250 -15.43 -22.38 -29.32
C ARG A 250 -15.85 -21.44 -28.18
N GLU A 251 -16.51 -20.32 -28.49
CA GLU A 251 -17.02 -19.40 -27.45
C GLU A 251 -18.06 -20.10 -26.54
N LEU A 252 -18.90 -20.95 -27.13
CA LEU A 252 -19.85 -21.74 -26.34
C LEU A 252 -19.15 -22.78 -25.44
N LEU A 253 -18.05 -23.38 -25.90
CA LEU A 253 -17.24 -24.30 -25.09
C LEU A 253 -16.49 -23.55 -23.97
N ASP A 254 -15.97 -22.35 -24.27
CA ASP A 254 -15.30 -21.47 -23.30
C ASP A 254 -16.27 -21.04 -22.16
N PHE A 255 -17.57 -20.89 -22.45
CA PHE A 255 -18.60 -20.66 -21.43
C PHE A 255 -18.93 -21.89 -20.57
N ASN A 256 -18.52 -23.09 -20.99
CA ASN A 256 -18.83 -24.36 -20.34
C ASN A 256 -17.57 -25.22 -20.11
N PRO A 257 -16.60 -24.73 -19.31
CA PRO A 257 -15.26 -25.30 -19.21
C PRO A 257 -15.20 -26.75 -18.68
N SER A 258 -16.27 -27.24 -18.04
CA SER A 258 -16.39 -28.65 -17.62
C SER A 258 -16.43 -29.65 -18.79
N TYR A 259 -16.56 -29.16 -20.03
CA TYR A 259 -16.48 -29.95 -21.25
C TYR A 259 -15.16 -29.75 -22.02
N ASN A 260 -14.21 -28.93 -21.52
CA ASN A 260 -12.92 -28.71 -22.20
C ASN A 260 -12.07 -29.98 -22.31
N ASP A 261 -12.11 -30.83 -21.27
CA ASP A 261 -11.34 -32.08 -21.24
C ASP A 261 -11.96 -33.16 -22.15
N ASP A 262 -13.29 -33.15 -22.32
CA ASP A 262 -14.02 -34.06 -23.22
C ASP A 262 -15.32 -33.41 -23.76
N PRO A 263 -15.24 -32.71 -24.92
CA PRO A 263 -16.40 -32.09 -25.55
C PRO A 263 -17.46 -33.09 -26.06
N MET A 264 -17.08 -34.37 -26.21
CA MET A 264 -17.99 -35.42 -26.69
C MET A 264 -18.95 -35.90 -25.59
N ARG A 265 -18.64 -35.61 -24.32
CA ARG A 265 -19.46 -35.94 -23.15
C ARG A 265 -20.85 -35.27 -23.14
N LEU A 266 -21.04 -34.22 -23.94
CA LEU A 266 -22.33 -33.53 -24.05
C LEU A 266 -23.47 -34.54 -24.31
N ALA A 267 -24.57 -34.46 -23.57
CA ALA A 267 -25.71 -35.36 -23.67
C ALA A 267 -27.02 -34.57 -23.77
N ALA A 268 -28.08 -35.21 -24.29
CA ALA A 268 -29.40 -34.61 -24.27
C ALA A 268 -29.91 -34.44 -22.83
N GLY A 269 -30.41 -33.25 -22.50
CA GLY A 269 -30.78 -32.86 -21.15
C GLY A 269 -29.71 -32.07 -20.40
N ASP A 270 -28.47 -31.99 -20.91
CA ASP A 270 -27.44 -31.14 -20.32
C ASP A 270 -27.81 -29.65 -20.45
N SER A 271 -27.46 -28.86 -19.45
CA SER A 271 -27.70 -27.41 -19.44
C SER A 271 -26.40 -26.66 -19.71
N LEU A 272 -26.33 -25.97 -20.85
CA LEU A 272 -25.19 -25.17 -21.28
C LEU A 272 -25.44 -23.69 -21.03
N VAL A 273 -24.43 -22.98 -20.53
CA VAL A 273 -24.40 -21.53 -20.45
C VAL A 273 -24.16 -20.95 -21.86
N VAL A 274 -25.09 -20.14 -22.37
CA VAL A 274 -25.10 -19.61 -23.75
C VAL A 274 -25.01 -18.09 -23.82
N SER A 275 -24.54 -17.47 -22.73
CA SER A 275 -24.22 -16.06 -22.65
C SER A 275 -22.94 -15.91 -21.84
N ALA A 276 -22.12 -14.91 -22.15
CA ALA A 276 -20.95 -14.59 -21.33
C ALA A 276 -21.37 -14.56 -19.85
N PRO A 277 -20.63 -15.21 -18.93
CA PRO A 277 -20.88 -15.00 -17.52
C PRO A 277 -20.85 -13.49 -17.28
N PRO A 278 -21.79 -12.93 -16.49
CA PRO A 278 -21.67 -11.53 -16.12
C PRO A 278 -20.25 -11.34 -15.61
N GLN A 279 -19.53 -10.37 -16.19
CA GLN A 279 -18.24 -9.96 -15.63
C GLN A 279 -18.56 -9.55 -14.19
N MET A 280 -18.33 -10.46 -13.26
CA MET A 280 -18.14 -10.05 -11.88
C MET A 280 -16.88 -9.22 -11.95
N GLN A 281 -17.07 -7.90 -12.03
CA GLN A 281 -16.09 -6.99 -11.49
C GLN A 281 -15.71 -7.58 -10.14
N PRO A 282 -14.43 -7.91 -9.89
CA PRO A 282 -14.03 -8.20 -8.53
C PRO A 282 -14.43 -6.96 -7.75
N GLN A 283 -15.47 -7.10 -6.92
CA GLN A 283 -15.87 -6.08 -5.96
C GLN A 283 -14.66 -5.96 -5.04
N GLY A 284 -13.80 -4.98 -5.34
CA GLY A 284 -12.95 -4.40 -4.32
C GLY A 284 -13.81 -4.03 -3.13
N VAL A 285 -13.20 -3.90 -1.96
CA VAL A 285 -13.90 -3.44 -0.76
C VAL A 285 -14.56 -2.09 -1.07
N SER A 286 -15.84 -2.12 -1.41
CA SER A 286 -16.65 -0.93 -1.65
C SER A 286 -17.38 -0.67 -0.35
N ILE A 287 -16.87 0.31 0.40
CA ILE A 287 -17.62 0.96 1.46
C ILE A 287 -18.61 1.88 0.73
N THR A 288 -19.91 1.61 0.85
CA THR A 288 -20.91 2.51 0.26
C THR A 288 -20.99 3.79 1.08
N GLU A 289 -21.09 4.93 0.40
CA GLU A 289 -21.36 6.19 1.08
C GLU A 289 -22.75 6.14 1.75
N PRO A 290 -22.92 6.76 2.93
CA PRO A 290 -24.22 6.79 3.60
C PRO A 290 -25.28 7.51 2.77
N ALA A 291 -26.56 7.19 3.02
CA ALA A 291 -27.70 7.71 2.27
C ALA A 291 -27.87 9.24 2.36
N THR A 292 -27.29 9.86 3.39
CA THR A 292 -27.40 11.29 3.64
C THR A 292 -26.06 11.88 4.07
N THR A 293 -25.87 13.17 3.78
CA THR A 293 -24.75 13.93 4.33
C THR A 293 -24.90 14.05 5.86
N PRO A 294 -23.79 14.17 6.60
CA PRO A 294 -23.80 14.31 8.06
C PRO A 294 -24.70 15.45 8.57
N LYS A 295 -25.60 15.14 9.51
CA LYS A 295 -26.36 16.08 10.34
C LYS A 295 -25.91 15.99 11.80
N ASP A 296 -26.33 16.97 12.61
CA ASP A 296 -26.08 16.98 14.06
C ASP A 296 -26.71 15.80 14.77
N TYR A 297 -27.92 15.43 14.35
CA TYR A 297 -28.66 14.28 14.84
C TYR A 297 -29.33 13.56 13.67
N GLN A 298 -29.17 12.24 13.61
CA GLN A 298 -29.80 11.43 12.57
C GLN A 298 -29.93 9.96 12.98
N CYS A 299 -30.83 9.25 12.32
CA CYS A 299 -31.00 7.81 12.49
C CYS A 299 -29.74 7.06 12.02
N ALA A 300 -29.30 6.06 12.79
CA ALA A 300 -28.12 5.26 12.46
C ALA A 300 -28.17 4.63 11.07
N ALA A 301 -29.34 4.17 10.63
CA ALA A 301 -29.52 3.57 9.31
C ALA A 301 -29.26 4.56 8.15
N ASN A 302 -29.49 5.86 8.36
CA ASN A 302 -29.29 6.89 7.33
C ASN A 302 -27.83 7.36 7.21
N CYS A 303 -26.99 6.96 8.17
CA CYS A 303 -25.60 7.36 8.26
C CYS A 303 -24.61 6.19 8.38
N SER A 304 -25.12 4.96 8.23
CA SER A 304 -24.31 3.75 8.25
C SER A 304 -23.73 3.46 6.88
N TYR A 305 -22.52 2.91 6.87
CA TYR A 305 -21.86 2.45 5.64
C TYR A 305 -22.20 0.99 5.39
N GLU A 306 -22.47 0.59 4.14
CA GLU A 306 -22.57 -0.83 3.79
C GLU A 306 -21.21 -1.36 3.34
N TYR A 307 -20.94 -2.62 3.69
CA TYR A 307 -19.70 -3.30 3.35
C TYR A 307 -20.03 -4.53 2.51
N GLN A 308 -19.72 -4.50 1.22
CA GLN A 308 -19.70 -5.73 0.41
C GLN A 308 -18.47 -6.54 0.84
N ARG A 309 -18.66 -7.69 1.48
CA ARG A 309 -17.54 -8.52 1.95
C ARG A 309 -16.75 -9.12 0.77
N PRO A 310 -15.42 -8.93 0.71
CA PRO A 310 -14.53 -10.04 0.47
C PRO A 310 -14.13 -10.65 1.82
N SER A 311 -13.81 -11.93 1.80
CA SER A 311 -13.46 -12.77 2.94
C SER A 311 -12.24 -12.27 3.73
N PHE A 312 -12.42 -11.34 4.68
CA PHE A 312 -11.40 -11.05 5.69
C PHE A 312 -11.66 -11.81 6.99
N LYS A 313 -10.58 -12.37 7.56
CA LYS A 313 -10.53 -13.05 8.86
C LYS A 313 -10.63 -12.11 10.05
N THR A 314 -10.57 -10.79 9.86
CA THR A 314 -10.63 -9.79 10.95
C THR A 314 -11.37 -8.54 10.49
N VAL A 315 -12.58 -8.34 11.00
CA VAL A 315 -13.44 -7.14 10.81
C VAL A 315 -12.88 -5.91 11.55
N HIS A 316 -11.59 -5.91 11.92
CA HIS A 316 -10.98 -5.01 12.90
C HIS A 316 -10.03 -3.95 12.31
N ASP A 317 -9.86 -3.87 10.98
CA ASP A 317 -8.92 -2.92 10.35
C ASP A 317 -9.60 -1.89 9.42
N ALA A 318 -10.93 -1.93 9.28
CA ALA A 318 -11.65 -1.07 8.35
C ALA A 318 -11.89 0.33 8.96
N ARG A 319 -10.87 1.19 8.99
CA ARG A 319 -11.06 2.63 9.23
C ARG A 319 -11.65 3.28 7.98
N ILE A 320 -12.39 4.37 8.15
CA ILE A 320 -12.75 5.22 7.00
C ILE A 320 -11.44 5.66 6.34
N ALA A 321 -11.30 5.43 5.04
CA ALA A 321 -10.04 5.63 4.32
C ALA A 321 -9.48 7.05 4.55
N GLY A 322 -8.21 7.11 4.99
CA GLY A 322 -7.54 8.36 5.31
C GLY A 322 -7.91 8.98 6.66
N SER A 323 -8.61 8.24 7.54
CA SER A 323 -9.08 8.72 8.84
C SER A 323 -8.71 7.80 9.99
N THR A 324 -8.77 8.33 11.21
CA THR A 324 -8.70 7.55 12.47
C THR A 324 -10.07 7.02 12.90
N LEU A 325 -11.13 7.33 12.14
CA LEU A 325 -12.50 7.03 12.49
C LEU A 325 -12.91 5.65 11.99
N TYR A 326 -13.63 4.93 12.83
CA TYR A 326 -14.29 3.70 12.44
C TYR A 326 -15.61 4.02 11.74
N PRO A 327 -15.94 3.42 10.59
CA PRO A 327 -17.23 3.58 9.95
C PRO A 327 -18.36 3.06 10.84
N LEU A 328 -19.50 3.74 10.75
CA LEU A 328 -20.74 3.38 11.45
C LEU A 328 -21.37 2.16 10.75
N TYR A 329 -21.10 0.94 11.21
CA TYR A 329 -21.69 -0.28 10.63
C TYR A 329 -22.98 -0.69 11.36
N SER A 330 -24.11 -0.70 10.64
CA SER A 330 -25.45 -0.98 11.18
C SER A 330 -25.65 -2.42 11.68
N GLN A 331 -24.99 -3.42 11.08
CA GLN A 331 -25.25 -4.83 11.44
C GLN A 331 -24.52 -5.30 12.72
N TYR A 332 -23.54 -4.54 13.24
CA TYR A 332 -22.71 -4.97 14.37
C TYR A 332 -22.36 -3.89 15.40
N LEU A 333 -22.29 -2.62 14.98
CA LEU A 333 -21.75 -1.54 15.82
C LEU A 333 -22.79 -0.50 16.20
N VAL A 334 -23.85 -0.31 15.42
CA VAL A 334 -24.90 0.69 15.73
C VAL A 334 -26.26 0.06 15.46
N GLU A 335 -27.16 0.04 16.45
CA GLU A 335 -28.53 -0.44 16.26
C GLU A 335 -29.25 0.53 15.31
N GLU A 336 -29.94 0.02 14.29
CA GLU A 336 -30.52 0.83 13.19
C GLU A 336 -31.41 1.98 13.66
N THR A 337 -32.08 1.84 14.81
CA THR A 337 -33.01 2.82 15.38
C THR A 337 -32.38 3.70 16.47
N LEU A 338 -31.09 3.53 16.81
CA LEU A 338 -30.42 4.42 17.75
C LEU A 338 -30.08 5.75 17.08
N PRO A 339 -30.38 6.90 17.72
CA PRO A 339 -29.93 8.18 17.20
C PRO A 339 -28.40 8.25 17.28
N VAL A 340 -27.79 8.78 16.23
CA VAL A 340 -26.38 9.15 16.17
C VAL A 340 -26.29 10.67 16.31
N ALA A 341 -25.38 11.13 17.17
CA ALA A 341 -25.11 12.56 17.33
C ALA A 341 -23.69 12.89 16.89
N ARG A 342 -23.54 13.93 16.05
CA ARG A 342 -22.24 14.48 15.67
C ARG A 342 -21.71 15.34 16.82
N ILE A 343 -20.83 14.77 17.63
CA ILE A 343 -20.26 15.45 18.81
C ILE A 343 -19.26 16.53 18.40
N GLN A 344 -18.40 16.26 17.43
CA GLN A 344 -17.38 17.22 16.98
C GLN A 344 -17.00 16.97 15.52
N THR A 345 -16.61 18.03 14.82
CA THR A 345 -15.94 17.94 13.52
C THR A 345 -14.43 18.02 13.72
N LEU A 346 -13.72 16.95 13.37
CA LEU A 346 -12.27 16.86 13.47
C LEU A 346 -11.64 17.46 12.21
N PRO A 347 -10.61 18.32 12.35
CA PRO A 347 -9.87 18.79 11.20
C PRO A 347 -9.05 17.65 10.59
N GLN A 348 -9.25 17.35 9.30
CA GLN A 348 -8.31 16.50 8.59
C GLN A 348 -7.06 17.31 8.25
N ARG A 349 -5.93 16.94 8.86
CA ARG A 349 -4.63 17.50 8.53
C ARG A 349 -3.76 16.36 8.04
N THR A 350 -3.66 16.27 6.73
CA THR A 350 -2.83 15.28 6.04
C THR A 350 -1.41 15.80 5.89
N PHE A 351 -0.45 14.97 6.28
CA PHE A 351 0.96 15.15 5.98
C PHE A 351 1.40 14.03 5.03
N THR A 352 1.91 14.40 3.85
CA THR A 352 2.23 13.43 2.80
C THR A 352 3.75 13.24 2.68
N ILE A 353 4.20 11.99 2.69
CA ILE A 353 5.61 11.64 2.56
C ILE A 353 5.83 10.87 1.26
N GLY A 354 6.67 11.40 0.37
CA GLY A 354 7.14 10.67 -0.81
C GLY A 354 8.28 9.73 -0.45
N VAL A 355 8.17 8.43 -0.72
CA VAL A 355 9.21 7.43 -0.41
C VAL A 355 9.72 6.80 -1.69
N PHE A 356 11.02 6.96 -1.96
CA PHE A 356 11.65 6.63 -3.23
C PHE A 356 12.71 5.55 -3.05
N PHE A 357 12.47 4.35 -3.58
CA PHE A 357 13.35 3.19 -3.49
C PHE A 357 14.09 2.94 -4.80
N ASP A 358 15.40 3.21 -4.84
CA ASP A 358 16.17 3.10 -6.07
C ASP A 358 16.57 1.66 -6.44
N GLY A 359 16.95 1.46 -7.70
CA GLY A 359 17.30 0.15 -8.26
C GLY A 359 18.65 -0.38 -7.78
N THR A 360 18.88 -1.68 -7.93
CA THR A 360 20.14 -2.31 -7.47
C THR A 360 21.37 -1.64 -8.11
N GLY A 361 22.36 -1.28 -7.30
CA GLY A 361 23.55 -0.56 -7.73
C GLY A 361 23.34 0.93 -7.99
N GLN A 362 22.17 1.50 -7.67
CA GLN A 362 21.83 2.90 -7.89
C GLN A 362 21.83 3.70 -6.59
N ASN A 363 22.42 4.88 -6.60
CA ASN A 363 22.45 5.84 -5.49
C ASN A 363 22.49 7.25 -6.09
N ALA A 364 21.51 8.09 -5.76
CA ALA A 364 21.31 9.39 -6.39
C ALA A 364 22.56 10.28 -6.36
N LYS A 365 23.25 10.36 -5.22
CA LYS A 365 24.46 11.20 -5.08
C LYS A 365 25.64 10.61 -5.85
N ASN A 366 25.85 9.30 -5.73
CA ASN A 366 26.96 8.63 -6.43
C ASN A 366 26.74 8.67 -7.95
N ASP A 367 25.50 8.48 -8.39
CA ASP A 367 25.12 8.48 -9.80
C ASP A 367 25.08 9.90 -10.38
N GLU A 368 24.77 10.95 -9.60
CA GLU A 368 24.96 12.35 -10.01
C GLU A 368 26.43 12.65 -10.31
N TYR A 369 27.34 12.17 -9.45
CA TYR A 369 28.77 12.26 -9.70
C TYR A 369 29.18 11.51 -10.98
N LYS A 370 28.71 10.27 -11.16
CA LYS A 370 28.99 9.50 -12.39
C LYS A 370 28.36 10.11 -13.65
N GLU A 371 27.20 10.74 -13.54
CA GLU A 371 26.50 11.42 -14.64
C GLU A 371 27.31 12.61 -15.16
N THR A 372 27.96 13.34 -14.26
CA THR A 372 28.81 14.49 -14.62
C THR A 372 30.20 14.09 -15.10
N HIS A 373 30.77 13.01 -14.56
CA HIS A 373 32.14 12.59 -14.88
C HIS A 373 32.19 11.60 -16.06
N GLY A 374 31.15 10.82 -16.29
CA GLY A 374 31.00 9.87 -17.40
C GLY A 374 31.16 8.42 -16.92
N ASP A 375 30.05 7.68 -16.89
CA ASP A 375 29.98 6.21 -16.69
C ASP A 375 28.54 5.74 -16.53
N LYS A 376 27.67 6.59 -15.97
CA LYS A 376 26.32 6.20 -15.56
C LYS A 376 25.42 7.42 -15.46
N SER A 377 24.10 7.23 -15.51
CA SER A 377 23.11 8.29 -15.26
C SER A 377 22.37 8.05 -13.96
N ARG A 378 21.77 9.09 -13.40
CA ARG A 378 20.70 8.94 -12.39
C ARG A 378 19.50 8.20 -12.98
N THR A 379 18.80 7.45 -12.14
CA THR A 379 17.57 6.75 -12.46
C THR A 379 16.35 7.67 -12.50
N ASN A 380 15.22 7.15 -12.99
CA ASN A 380 13.94 7.84 -12.92
C ASN A 380 13.50 8.06 -11.46
N ILE A 381 13.86 7.16 -10.53
CA ILE A 381 13.58 7.32 -9.10
C ILE A 381 14.30 8.53 -8.52
N ALA A 382 15.61 8.67 -8.78
CA ALA A 382 16.37 9.83 -8.33
C ALA A 382 15.84 11.15 -8.91
N ARG A 383 15.48 11.16 -10.20
CA ARG A 383 14.91 12.35 -10.87
C ARG A 383 13.54 12.76 -10.34
N LEU A 384 12.66 11.78 -10.10
CA LEU A 384 11.35 12.03 -9.47
C LEU A 384 11.53 12.48 -8.01
N PHE A 385 12.46 11.87 -7.27
CA PHE A 385 12.78 12.30 -5.90
C PHE A 385 13.20 13.77 -5.87
N ASP A 386 14.08 14.22 -6.76
CA ASP A 386 14.52 15.62 -6.83
C ASP A 386 13.35 16.59 -7.04
N ALA A 387 12.39 16.20 -7.89
CA ALA A 387 11.20 16.97 -8.23
C ALA A 387 10.05 16.86 -7.21
N TYR A 388 10.08 15.92 -6.26
CA TYR A 388 8.97 15.74 -5.32
C TYR A 388 8.84 16.94 -4.36
N PRO A 389 7.60 17.41 -4.07
CA PRO A 389 7.37 18.67 -3.34
C PRO A 389 7.84 18.62 -1.89
N LEU A 390 8.43 19.72 -1.44
CA LEU A 390 8.83 19.96 -0.06
C LEU A 390 8.13 21.20 0.47
N THR A 391 7.06 20.99 1.24
CA THR A 391 6.30 22.07 1.87
C THR A 391 6.27 21.85 3.37
N PRO A 392 6.94 22.70 4.17
CA PRO A 392 6.99 22.55 5.63
C PRO A 392 5.61 22.34 6.25
N GLY A 393 5.47 21.29 7.07
CA GLY A 393 4.22 20.93 7.73
C GLY A 393 3.14 20.32 6.83
N LYS A 394 3.41 20.08 5.54
CA LYS A 394 2.46 19.46 4.59
C LYS A 394 3.06 18.28 3.82
N THR A 395 4.27 18.43 3.29
CA THR A 395 4.92 17.37 2.50
C THR A 395 6.40 17.24 2.83
N ASP A 396 6.90 16.01 2.82
CA ASP A 396 8.32 15.69 2.93
C ASP A 396 8.66 14.46 2.06
N LYS A 397 9.92 14.06 1.99
CA LYS A 397 10.36 12.92 1.18
C LYS A 397 11.56 12.18 1.75
N ILE A 398 11.61 10.90 1.42
CA ILE A 398 12.64 9.95 1.84
C ILE A 398 13.22 9.30 0.57
N TYR A 399 14.55 9.26 0.49
CA TYR A 399 15.25 8.53 -0.56
C TYR A 399 16.00 7.34 0.03
N VAL A 400 15.66 6.16 -0.46
CA VAL A 400 16.31 4.90 -0.11
C VAL A 400 17.14 4.46 -1.31
N SER A 401 18.46 4.54 -1.16
CA SER A 401 19.40 4.07 -2.18
C SER A 401 19.22 2.58 -2.45
N GLY A 402 19.61 2.17 -3.64
CA GLY A 402 19.49 0.81 -4.09
C GLY A 402 20.43 -0.16 -3.37
N VAL A 403 19.97 -1.40 -3.24
CA VAL A 403 20.79 -2.50 -2.73
C VAL A 403 22.09 -2.61 -3.53
N GLY A 404 23.19 -2.95 -2.87
CA GLY A 404 24.51 -3.05 -3.50
C GLY A 404 25.27 -1.75 -3.59
N THR A 405 24.76 -0.64 -3.04
CA THR A 405 25.45 0.67 -2.97
C THR A 405 25.83 1.07 -1.54
N ILE A 406 26.88 1.87 -1.41
CA ILE A 406 27.29 2.48 -0.15
C ILE A 406 26.71 3.88 -0.02
N ASP A 407 26.14 4.16 1.15
CA ASP A 407 25.68 5.50 1.54
C ASP A 407 26.82 6.21 2.29
N LYS A 408 27.35 7.29 1.71
CA LYS A 408 28.46 8.06 2.29
C LYS A 408 28.09 9.55 2.26
N ASP A 409 28.20 10.19 3.42
CA ASP A 409 27.76 11.58 3.64
C ASP A 409 28.92 12.53 4.01
N ASP A 410 30.18 12.10 3.88
CA ASP A 410 31.36 12.90 4.25
C ASP A 410 31.92 13.76 3.09
N GLY A 411 31.32 13.68 1.90
CA GLY A 411 31.70 14.45 0.71
C GLY A 411 32.93 13.94 -0.05
N ASP A 412 33.56 12.85 0.39
CA ASP A 412 34.65 12.20 -0.35
C ASP A 412 34.09 11.37 -1.50
N THR A 413 34.31 11.81 -2.75
CA THR A 413 33.88 11.09 -3.97
C THR A 413 34.93 10.13 -4.53
N SER A 414 36.16 10.13 -3.99
CA SER A 414 37.28 9.35 -4.55
C SER A 414 37.05 7.84 -4.52
N PHE A 415 36.21 7.36 -3.60
CA PHE A 415 35.81 5.96 -3.51
C PHE A 415 34.94 5.51 -4.71
N ILE A 416 34.23 6.43 -5.34
CA ILE A 416 33.43 6.17 -6.55
C ILE A 416 34.36 5.83 -7.72
N ASP A 417 35.42 6.64 -7.91
CA ASP A 417 36.41 6.41 -8.96
C ASP A 417 37.17 5.08 -8.77
N ARG A 418 37.35 4.65 -7.51
CA ARG A 418 37.92 3.34 -7.16
C ARG A 418 36.94 2.17 -7.32
N GLY A 419 35.65 2.43 -7.60
CA GLY A 419 34.61 1.41 -7.67
C GLY A 419 34.25 0.79 -6.33
N GLU A 420 34.51 1.52 -5.25
CA GLU A 420 34.18 1.10 -3.89
C GLU A 420 32.72 1.44 -3.54
N ASP A 421 32.03 2.23 -4.34
CA ASP A 421 30.67 2.71 -4.08
C ASP A 421 29.57 1.69 -4.36
N GLU A 422 29.84 0.69 -5.18
CA GLU A 422 28.89 -0.35 -5.58
C GLU A 422 29.52 -1.75 -5.54
N THR A 423 28.67 -2.80 -5.55
CA THR A 423 29.13 -4.19 -5.50
C THR A 423 28.45 -5.02 -6.60
N SER A 424 29.22 -5.43 -7.62
CA SER A 424 28.73 -6.26 -8.73
C SER A 424 28.15 -7.60 -8.27
N LEU A 425 28.69 -8.16 -7.16
CA LEU A 425 28.12 -9.37 -6.54
C LEU A 425 26.71 -9.12 -5.99
N ALA A 426 26.45 -7.99 -5.35
CA ALA A 426 25.11 -7.66 -4.84
C ALA A 426 24.11 -7.47 -5.99
N GLN A 427 24.55 -6.86 -7.09
CA GLN A 427 23.77 -6.74 -8.32
C GLN A 427 23.40 -8.13 -8.87
N ALA A 428 24.35 -9.06 -8.87
CA ALA A 428 24.20 -10.41 -9.40
C ALA A 428 23.41 -11.38 -8.50
N LEU A 429 23.54 -11.26 -7.17
CA LEU A 429 23.27 -12.36 -6.22
C LEU A 429 22.12 -12.12 -5.24
N GLY A 430 21.40 -11.00 -5.38
CA GLY A 430 20.29 -10.70 -4.47
C GLY A 430 20.78 -10.02 -3.20
N VAL A 431 19.88 -9.88 -2.26
CA VAL A 431 19.90 -8.89 -1.18
C VAL A 431 20.36 -9.47 0.15
N GLU A 432 20.19 -10.77 0.36
CA GLU A 432 20.58 -11.49 1.58
C GLU A 432 21.51 -12.67 1.25
N MET A 433 22.52 -12.39 0.42
CA MET A 433 23.48 -13.42 0.03
C MET A 433 24.13 -14.08 1.26
N MET A 434 24.42 -13.39 2.36
CA MET A 434 25.03 -14.01 3.56
C MET A 434 24.17 -15.10 4.18
N ASP A 435 22.87 -14.89 4.33
CA ASP A 435 21.97 -15.90 4.89
C ASP A 435 21.77 -17.07 3.93
N ALA A 436 21.75 -16.81 2.62
CA ALA A 436 21.76 -17.86 1.60
C ALA A 436 23.09 -18.66 1.59
N LEU A 437 24.23 -17.98 1.75
CA LEU A 437 25.58 -18.57 1.83
C LEU A 437 25.73 -19.45 3.08
N ALA A 438 25.22 -18.98 4.22
CA ALA A 438 25.26 -19.69 5.49
C ALA A 438 24.33 -20.91 5.52
N SER A 439 23.11 -20.78 4.97
CA SER A 439 22.10 -21.85 4.97
C SER A 439 22.29 -22.90 3.87
N LYS A 440 23.07 -22.62 2.80
CA LYS A 440 23.26 -23.53 1.66
C LYS A 440 24.73 -23.70 1.24
N GLN A 441 25.58 -24.23 2.12
CA GLN A 441 26.96 -24.66 1.78
C GLN A 441 27.05 -25.56 0.53
N LYS A 442 26.02 -26.40 0.27
CA LYS A 442 25.93 -27.22 -0.94
C LYS A 442 25.78 -26.43 -2.24
N TRP A 443 25.10 -25.28 -2.22
CA TRP A 443 24.94 -24.43 -3.41
C TRP A 443 26.26 -23.73 -3.76
N LEU A 444 27.02 -23.30 -2.74
CA LEU A 444 28.36 -22.74 -2.95
C LEU A 444 29.35 -23.74 -3.52
N ALA A 445 29.29 -24.99 -3.06
CA ALA A 445 30.10 -26.08 -3.60
C ALA A 445 29.81 -26.38 -5.08
N LEU A 446 28.61 -26.02 -5.56
CA LEU A 446 28.21 -26.13 -6.98
C LEU A 446 28.61 -24.90 -7.81
N GLN A 447 29.17 -23.85 -7.18
CA GLN A 447 29.57 -22.59 -7.80
C GLN A 447 31.01 -22.21 -7.39
N PRO A 448 32.03 -22.99 -7.79
CA PRO A 448 33.43 -22.76 -7.38
C PRO A 448 33.96 -21.37 -7.77
N GLN A 449 33.32 -20.73 -8.74
CA GLN A 449 33.63 -19.39 -9.25
C GLN A 449 33.19 -18.27 -8.29
N LEU A 450 32.24 -18.52 -7.38
CA LEU A 450 31.81 -17.57 -6.36
C LEU A 450 32.77 -17.54 -5.16
N ALA A 451 33.37 -18.68 -4.83
CA ALA A 451 34.29 -18.80 -3.70
C ALA A 451 35.55 -17.93 -3.85
N THR A 452 35.97 -17.65 -5.09
CA THR A 452 37.13 -16.79 -5.38
C THR A 452 36.84 -15.29 -5.27
N VAL A 453 35.56 -14.88 -5.32
CA VAL A 453 35.14 -13.47 -5.30
C VAL A 453 34.60 -13.04 -3.93
N LEU A 454 34.13 -13.99 -3.11
CA LEU A 454 33.59 -13.76 -1.76
C LEU A 454 34.68 -13.64 -0.67
N THR A 455 35.56 -12.65 -0.81
CA THR A 455 36.55 -12.30 0.24
C THR A 455 35.87 -11.74 1.49
N GLU A 456 36.53 -11.78 2.65
CA GLU A 456 35.97 -11.24 3.91
C GLU A 456 35.62 -9.74 3.82
N ALA A 457 36.43 -8.96 3.11
CA ALA A 457 36.15 -7.55 2.82
C ALA A 457 34.89 -7.39 1.94
N ALA A 458 34.72 -8.25 0.94
CA ALA A 458 33.49 -8.27 0.15
C ALA A 458 32.27 -8.62 1.02
N LYS A 459 32.43 -9.50 2.02
CA LYS A 459 31.34 -9.87 2.91
C LYS A 459 30.85 -8.71 3.79
N GLN A 460 31.77 -7.99 4.44
CA GLN A 460 31.41 -6.81 5.24
C GLN A 460 30.76 -5.71 4.39
N LYS A 461 31.20 -5.55 3.14
CA LYS A 461 30.59 -4.62 2.18
C LYS A 461 29.17 -5.03 1.82
N LEU A 462 28.90 -6.33 1.69
CA LEU A 462 27.57 -6.86 1.37
C LEU A 462 26.55 -6.64 2.49
N GLU A 463 26.95 -6.73 3.75
CA GLU A 463 26.05 -6.45 4.89
C GLU A 463 25.56 -5.00 4.87
N LYS A 464 26.48 -4.04 4.69
CA LYS A 464 26.18 -2.59 4.63
C LYS A 464 25.52 -2.14 3.32
N THR A 465 25.33 -3.05 2.37
CA THR A 465 24.65 -2.76 1.11
C THR A 465 23.37 -3.59 0.93
N SER A 466 22.98 -4.39 1.94
CA SER A 466 21.78 -5.23 1.96
C SER A 466 20.48 -4.43 2.07
N ALA A 467 19.32 -5.03 1.77
CA ALA A 467 18.04 -4.32 1.95
C ALA A 467 17.68 -4.12 3.41
N LEU A 468 18.11 -4.98 4.33
CA LEU A 468 17.91 -4.72 5.76
C LEU A 468 18.63 -3.43 6.17
N TYR A 469 19.83 -3.20 5.64
CA TYR A 469 20.55 -1.95 5.84
C TYR A 469 19.82 -0.76 5.18
N LYS A 470 19.34 -0.93 3.93
CA LYS A 470 18.55 0.12 3.25
C LYS A 470 17.22 0.42 3.97
N TRP A 471 16.60 -0.58 4.57
CA TRP A 471 15.42 -0.43 5.41
C TRP A 471 15.73 0.29 6.72
N GLN A 472 16.89 0.04 7.32
CA GLN A 472 17.35 0.79 8.48
C GLN A 472 17.55 2.28 8.14
N SER A 473 18.11 2.59 6.96
CA SER A 473 18.21 3.97 6.46
C SER A 473 16.85 4.65 6.31
N LEU A 474 15.84 3.92 5.82
CA LEU A 474 14.44 4.38 5.79
C LEU A 474 13.93 4.73 7.19
N ILE A 475 14.14 3.88 8.20
CA ILE A 475 13.70 4.13 9.58
C ILE A 475 14.34 5.39 10.16
N VAL A 476 15.65 5.56 9.93
CA VAL A 476 16.39 6.76 10.36
C VAL A 476 15.83 8.02 9.69
N GLN A 477 15.54 7.98 8.39
CA GLN A 477 14.98 9.11 7.67
C GLN A 477 13.54 9.42 8.10
N LEU A 478 12.70 8.40 8.28
CA LEU A 478 11.32 8.57 8.76
C LEU A 478 11.28 9.25 10.13
N GLN A 479 12.19 8.87 11.04
CA GLN A 479 12.30 9.52 12.33
C GLN A 479 12.66 11.00 12.19
N ARG A 480 13.63 11.33 11.33
CA ARG A 480 14.04 12.72 11.10
C ARG A 480 12.85 13.55 10.59
N VAL A 481 12.11 13.02 9.61
CA VAL A 481 10.90 13.67 9.07
C VAL A 481 9.88 13.92 10.18
N ILE A 482 9.49 12.89 10.93
CA ILE A 482 8.47 13.02 11.99
C ILE A 482 8.92 13.98 13.11
N ARG A 483 10.21 13.96 13.51
CA ARG A 483 10.75 14.90 14.51
C ARG A 483 10.76 16.34 13.98
N GLN A 484 11.14 16.58 12.74
CA GLN A 484 11.09 17.92 12.14
C GLN A 484 9.66 18.47 12.09
N VAL A 485 8.69 17.61 11.82
CA VAL A 485 7.27 17.98 11.86
C VAL A 485 6.84 18.42 13.25
N LYS A 486 7.32 17.76 14.33
CA LYS A 486 7.09 18.17 15.72
C LYS A 486 7.64 19.57 16.03
N ASP A 487 8.74 19.97 15.39
CA ASP A 487 9.39 21.26 15.63
C ASP A 487 8.74 22.42 14.84
N ILE A 488 8.31 22.16 13.60
CA ILE A 488 7.78 23.19 12.69
C ILE A 488 6.28 23.42 12.89
N THR A 489 5.55 22.35 13.24
CA THR A 489 4.10 22.36 13.44
C THR A 489 3.72 21.51 14.65
N SER A 490 2.47 21.55 15.11
CA SER A 490 2.02 20.57 16.09
C SER A 490 1.78 19.23 15.38
N TYR A 491 2.71 18.28 15.51
CA TYR A 491 2.53 16.89 15.06
C TYR A 491 1.24 16.27 15.63
N ASN A 492 0.84 16.69 16.83
CA ASN A 492 -0.43 16.29 17.45
C ASN A 492 -1.65 16.77 16.67
N ALA A 493 -1.53 17.85 15.90
CA ALA A 493 -2.61 18.32 15.05
C ALA A 493 -2.70 17.59 13.72
N ILE A 494 -1.67 16.84 13.31
CA ILE A 494 -1.73 15.95 12.14
C ILE A 494 -2.56 14.74 12.53
N THR A 495 -3.57 14.45 11.71
CA THR A 495 -4.49 13.33 11.92
C THR A 495 -4.28 12.21 10.90
N HIS A 496 -3.62 12.51 9.78
CA HIS A 496 -3.37 11.57 8.70
C HIS A 496 -1.95 11.67 8.15
N ILE A 497 -1.23 10.54 8.07
CA ILE A 497 0.00 10.39 7.30
C ILE A 497 -0.33 9.63 6.01
N GLN A 498 -0.04 10.26 4.88
CA GLN A 498 -0.23 9.67 3.56
C GLN A 498 1.12 9.42 2.91
N PHE A 499 1.25 8.34 2.14
CA PHE A 499 2.46 8.04 1.39
C PHE A 499 2.23 8.08 -0.12
N ASP A 500 3.20 8.62 -0.86
CA ASP A 500 3.40 8.31 -2.28
C ASP A 500 4.67 7.49 -2.40
N VAL A 501 4.57 6.30 -2.99
CA VAL A 501 5.63 5.31 -2.96
C VAL A 501 6.11 5.05 -4.36
N PHE A 502 7.41 5.19 -4.60
CA PHE A 502 8.02 4.94 -5.90
C PHE A 502 9.16 3.94 -5.75
N GLY A 503 9.33 3.05 -6.71
CA GLY A 503 10.52 2.20 -6.71
C GLY A 503 10.90 1.62 -8.06
N PHE A 504 12.17 1.29 -8.24
CA PHE A 504 12.71 0.64 -9.43
C PHE A 504 13.38 -0.69 -9.09
N SER A 505 13.17 -1.74 -9.88
CA SER A 505 13.87 -3.03 -9.73
C SER A 505 13.61 -3.67 -8.36
N ARG A 506 14.66 -4.04 -7.62
CA ARG A 506 14.57 -4.46 -6.21
C ARG A 506 14.15 -3.32 -5.27
N GLY A 507 14.37 -2.07 -5.65
CA GLY A 507 13.76 -0.92 -5.00
C GLY A 507 12.23 -0.96 -5.13
N ALA A 508 11.68 -1.32 -6.30
CA ALA A 508 10.24 -1.52 -6.46
C ALA A 508 9.71 -2.66 -5.58
N ALA A 509 10.51 -3.73 -5.42
CA ALA A 509 10.20 -4.82 -4.51
C ALA A 509 10.18 -4.33 -3.04
N LEU A 510 11.13 -3.49 -2.62
CA LEU A 510 11.10 -2.85 -1.30
C LEU A 510 9.94 -1.86 -1.15
N ALA A 511 9.56 -1.19 -2.23
CA ALA A 511 8.42 -0.29 -2.26
C ALA A 511 7.11 -1.05 -2.00
N ARG A 512 6.93 -2.23 -2.60
CA ARG A 512 5.79 -3.13 -2.31
C ARG A 512 5.78 -3.59 -0.85
N HIS A 513 6.94 -3.99 -0.32
CA HIS A 513 7.05 -4.34 1.09
C HIS A 513 6.76 -3.15 2.02
N PHE A 514 7.22 -1.96 1.66
CA PHE A 514 6.95 -0.71 2.36
C PHE A 514 5.47 -0.40 2.45
N VAL A 515 4.72 -0.55 1.35
CA VAL A 515 3.26 -0.38 1.37
C VAL A 515 2.62 -1.30 2.42
N ASN A 516 2.96 -2.58 2.39
CA ASN A 516 2.45 -3.55 3.37
C ASN A 516 2.83 -3.19 4.81
N ALA A 517 4.07 -2.76 5.05
CA ALA A 517 4.57 -2.41 6.38
C ALA A 517 3.97 -1.09 6.89
N ALA A 518 3.86 -0.07 6.04
CA ALA A 518 3.32 1.24 6.39
C ALA A 518 1.84 1.13 6.81
N LEU A 519 1.06 0.30 6.12
CA LEU A 519 -0.34 0.05 6.45
C LEU A 519 -0.52 -0.67 7.80
N LYS A 520 0.52 -1.29 8.36
CA LYS A 520 0.49 -1.80 9.75
C LYS A 520 0.67 -0.70 10.80
N GLY A 521 1.16 0.48 10.40
CA GLY A 521 1.29 1.65 11.27
C GLY A 521 2.68 2.29 11.20
N ILE A 522 2.76 3.45 11.85
CA ILE A 522 3.99 4.25 12.02
C ILE A 522 4.38 4.29 13.50
N PRO A 523 5.66 4.54 13.83
CA PRO A 523 6.12 4.56 15.22
C PRO A 523 5.62 5.78 16.01
N ASP A 524 5.15 5.53 17.23
CA ASP A 524 5.03 6.54 18.28
C ASP A 524 6.40 6.70 18.97
N TYR A 525 7.18 7.68 18.51
CA TYR A 525 8.54 7.90 19.02
C TYR A 525 8.62 8.27 20.51
N ASP A 526 7.48 8.57 21.16
CA ASP A 526 7.42 8.85 22.60
C ASP A 526 7.12 7.58 23.43
N LYS A 527 6.84 6.45 22.78
CA LYS A 527 6.53 5.15 23.40
C LYS A 527 7.48 4.05 22.92
N PRO A 528 8.69 3.94 23.52
CA PRO A 528 9.62 2.87 23.20
C PRO A 528 9.07 1.50 23.65
N ARG A 529 9.38 0.48 22.86
CA ARG A 529 8.92 -0.89 23.02
C ARG A 529 10.11 -1.85 23.13
N ASN A 530 10.03 -2.76 24.11
CA ASN A 530 10.92 -3.90 24.25
C ASN A 530 10.09 -5.19 24.15
N GLY A 531 10.38 -6.06 23.21
CA GLY A 531 9.62 -7.31 22.98
C GLY A 531 9.24 -7.49 21.52
N ASP A 532 8.22 -8.30 21.23
CA ASP A 532 7.63 -8.45 19.89
C ASP A 532 6.69 -7.27 19.58
N ASP A 533 6.53 -6.90 18.31
CA ASP A 533 5.55 -5.89 17.87
C ASP A 533 4.19 -6.51 17.55
N GLY A 534 4.13 -7.82 17.31
CA GLY A 534 2.90 -8.53 16.99
C GLY A 534 2.26 -8.17 15.65
N LEU A 535 2.94 -7.41 14.77
CA LEU A 535 2.40 -6.98 13.48
C LEU A 535 2.41 -8.09 12.42
N GLY A 536 3.21 -9.14 12.63
CA GLY A 536 3.32 -10.27 11.70
C GLY A 536 4.02 -9.91 10.38
N ILE A 537 4.70 -8.77 10.30
CA ILE A 537 5.52 -8.34 9.15
C ILE A 537 6.88 -7.85 9.64
N THR A 538 7.94 -8.32 8.98
CA THR A 538 9.32 -7.92 9.26
C THR A 538 10.14 -7.83 7.96
N PRO A 539 11.00 -6.81 7.80
CA PRO A 539 11.11 -5.65 8.68
C PRO A 539 9.86 -4.73 8.60
N ASN A 540 9.68 -3.86 9.60
CA ASN A 540 8.58 -2.88 9.63
C ASN A 540 9.07 -1.49 10.02
N LEU A 541 8.18 -0.51 10.17
CA LEU A 541 8.56 0.88 10.46
C LEU A 541 8.80 1.18 11.95
N LEU A 542 8.53 0.21 12.83
CA LEU A 542 8.59 0.40 14.28
C LEU A 542 9.98 0.21 14.88
N GLY A 543 11.01 -0.04 14.07
CA GLY A 543 12.37 -0.28 14.57
C GLY A 543 13.01 0.95 15.22
N ILE A 544 14.05 0.72 16.01
CA ILE A 544 14.91 1.79 16.54
C ILE A 544 15.82 2.38 15.46
N GLU A 545 16.12 3.66 15.55
CA GLU A 545 16.98 4.39 14.61
C GLU A 545 18.48 4.07 14.78
N SER A 546 18.90 3.63 15.97
CA SER A 546 20.32 3.52 16.34
C SER A 546 20.95 2.19 15.95
N GLY A 547 20.19 1.26 15.38
CA GLY A 547 20.69 -0.02 14.89
C GLY A 547 21.42 0.12 13.55
N GLU A 548 22.33 -0.81 13.26
CA GLU A 548 22.92 -0.95 11.91
C GLU A 548 21.97 -1.68 10.95
N VAL A 549 21.12 -2.56 11.48
CA VAL A 549 20.07 -3.30 10.76
C VAL A 549 18.81 -3.34 11.63
N PHE A 550 17.66 -3.62 10.99
CA PHE A 550 16.38 -3.73 11.67
C PHE A 550 16.41 -4.79 12.79
N ASN A 551 15.93 -4.41 13.98
CA ASN A 551 15.77 -5.32 15.12
C ASN A 551 14.27 -5.52 15.42
N PRO A 552 13.72 -6.73 15.28
CA PRO A 552 12.30 -6.97 15.56
C PRO A 552 11.95 -6.86 17.06
N THR A 553 12.94 -7.03 17.94
CA THR A 553 12.74 -7.10 19.40
C THR A 553 12.79 -5.75 20.13
N GLN A 554 13.19 -4.69 19.42
CA GLN A 554 13.35 -3.35 19.99
C GLN A 554 12.84 -2.31 19.01
N GLY A 555 12.04 -1.37 19.51
CA GLY A 555 11.38 -0.42 18.63
C GLY A 555 10.51 0.57 19.37
N TYR A 556 9.44 0.97 18.71
CA TYR A 556 8.38 1.83 19.23
C TYR A 556 7.03 1.12 19.13
N GLU A 557 6.04 1.60 19.88
CA GLU A 557 4.64 1.21 19.69
C GLU A 557 4.05 1.88 18.44
N VAL A 558 2.92 1.37 17.94
CA VAL A 558 2.19 2.01 16.83
C VAL A 558 1.54 3.31 17.30
N ASP A 559 1.72 4.40 16.54
CA ASP A 559 0.99 5.66 16.75
C ASP A 559 -0.45 5.52 16.26
N SER A 560 -1.34 5.05 17.14
CA SER A 560 -2.77 4.88 16.86
C SER A 560 -3.53 6.19 16.66
N SER A 561 -2.93 7.34 17.01
CA SER A 561 -3.54 8.66 16.82
C SER A 561 -3.48 9.17 15.39
N LYS A 562 -2.76 8.46 14.51
CA LYS A 562 -2.58 8.80 13.10
C LYS A 562 -3.24 7.74 12.22
N ALA A 563 -3.95 8.20 11.21
CA ALA A 563 -4.37 7.36 10.10
C ALA A 563 -3.22 7.20 9.10
N VAL A 564 -3.05 6.02 8.52
CA VAL A 564 -2.04 5.78 7.49
C VAL A 564 -2.72 5.36 6.19
N SER A 565 -2.31 5.93 5.06
CA SER A 565 -2.77 5.50 3.73
C SER A 565 -1.66 5.65 2.69
N VAL A 566 -1.83 4.95 1.57
CA VAL A 566 -0.99 5.14 0.39
C VAL A 566 -1.86 5.69 -0.73
N ARG A 567 -1.44 6.82 -1.30
CA ARG A 567 -2.15 7.45 -2.42
C ARG A 567 -1.71 6.84 -3.74
N PHE A 568 -0.42 6.92 -4.04
CA PHE A 568 0.12 6.42 -5.30
C PHE A 568 1.28 5.44 -5.06
N VAL A 569 1.29 4.34 -5.82
CA VAL A 569 2.40 3.39 -5.88
C VAL A 569 2.91 3.31 -7.32
N GLY A 570 4.07 3.90 -7.59
CA GLY A 570 4.72 3.94 -8.90
C GLY A 570 5.92 2.99 -9.00
N LEU A 571 5.76 1.89 -9.73
CA LEU A 571 6.78 0.85 -9.85
C LEU A 571 7.40 0.85 -11.25
N PHE A 572 8.73 0.82 -11.31
CA PHE A 572 9.48 0.54 -12.53
C PHE A 572 10.03 -0.88 -12.46
N ASP A 573 9.48 -1.74 -13.31
CA ASP A 573 9.98 -3.06 -13.65
C ASP A 573 10.39 -3.89 -12.43
N THR A 574 9.42 -4.22 -11.56
CA THR A 574 9.68 -4.93 -10.29
C THR A 574 10.44 -6.23 -10.51
N VAL A 575 11.58 -6.38 -9.83
CA VAL A 575 12.35 -7.62 -9.76
C VAL A 575 12.45 -8.03 -8.30
N GLY A 576 11.81 -9.15 -7.96
CA GLY A 576 11.92 -9.80 -6.65
C GLY A 576 13.25 -10.53 -6.47
N SER A 577 13.21 -11.73 -5.88
CA SER A 577 14.38 -12.58 -5.64
C SER A 577 15.37 -12.02 -4.59
N PHE A 578 14.85 -11.59 -3.44
CA PHE A 578 15.69 -11.05 -2.35
C PHE A 578 16.72 -12.06 -1.81
N TYR A 579 16.43 -13.37 -1.82
CA TYR A 579 17.34 -14.39 -1.29
C TYR A 579 18.25 -15.04 -2.35
N LEU A 580 17.67 -15.41 -3.49
CA LEU A 580 18.35 -16.15 -4.55
C LEU A 580 17.90 -15.61 -5.91
N PRO A 581 18.80 -15.07 -6.75
CA PRO A 581 18.45 -14.49 -8.03
C PRO A 581 17.71 -15.48 -8.93
N GLY A 582 16.70 -14.96 -9.65
CA GLY A 582 15.98 -15.75 -10.64
C GLY A 582 14.96 -16.72 -10.05
N ASN A 583 14.52 -16.54 -8.80
CA ASN A 583 13.43 -17.33 -8.21
C ASN A 583 12.44 -16.49 -7.38
N GLN A 584 11.35 -17.11 -6.94
CA GLN A 584 10.29 -16.47 -6.12
C GLN A 584 10.65 -16.34 -4.62
N GLY A 585 11.90 -16.62 -4.23
CA GLY A 585 12.35 -16.53 -2.84
C GLY A 585 12.60 -15.10 -2.40
N ASN A 586 11.64 -14.49 -1.71
CA ASN A 586 11.71 -13.11 -1.20
C ASN A 586 12.11 -12.99 0.28
N GLY A 587 12.34 -14.13 0.95
CA GLY A 587 12.68 -14.15 2.37
C GLY A 587 11.56 -13.59 3.23
N GLN A 588 11.90 -12.61 4.07
CA GLN A 588 10.97 -11.91 4.95
C GLN A 588 10.19 -10.77 4.26
N PHE A 589 10.60 -10.36 3.05
CA PHE A 589 9.97 -9.27 2.32
C PHE A 589 8.69 -9.75 1.61
N LEU A 590 7.56 -9.17 2.00
CA LEU A 590 6.24 -9.39 1.39
C LEU A 590 6.04 -8.52 0.14
N LEU A 591 5.86 -9.16 -1.02
CA LEU A 591 5.63 -8.49 -2.32
C LEU A 591 4.18 -8.47 -2.76
N GLY A 592 3.36 -9.40 -2.24
CA GLY A 592 1.91 -9.38 -2.38
C GLY A 592 1.34 -8.00 -2.08
N LEU A 593 0.66 -7.36 -3.03
CA LEU A 593 -0.11 -6.14 -2.80
C LEU A 593 -1.60 -6.46 -2.79
N GLU A 594 -2.27 -6.15 -1.67
CA GLU A 594 -3.71 -6.29 -1.54
C GLU A 594 -4.46 -5.21 -2.33
N PRO A 595 -5.66 -5.48 -2.88
CA PRO A 595 -6.41 -4.52 -3.69
C PRO A 595 -6.68 -3.16 -3.02
N ASP A 596 -6.78 -3.11 -1.70
CA ASP A 596 -7.05 -1.90 -0.91
C ASP A 596 -5.78 -1.20 -0.40
N CYS A 597 -4.59 -1.64 -0.82
CA CYS A 597 -3.33 -1.12 -0.29
C CYS A 597 -3.02 0.34 -0.69
N ALA A 598 -3.57 0.83 -1.80
CA ALA A 598 -3.34 2.18 -2.30
C ALA A 598 -4.48 2.68 -3.19
N GLN A 599 -4.63 4.00 -3.36
CA GLN A 599 -5.63 4.56 -4.28
C GLN A 599 -5.30 4.24 -5.75
N THR A 600 -4.02 4.19 -6.11
CA THR A 600 -3.58 3.80 -7.46
C THR A 600 -2.23 3.10 -7.40
N VAL A 601 -2.12 1.96 -8.06
CA VAL A 601 -0.88 1.20 -8.26
C VAL A 601 -0.58 1.11 -9.75
N LEU A 602 0.56 1.62 -10.18
CA LEU A 602 1.02 1.57 -11.57
C LEU A 602 2.39 0.90 -11.64
N GLN A 603 2.52 -0.12 -12.49
CA GLN A 603 3.80 -0.74 -12.80
C GLN A 603 4.14 -0.62 -14.28
N LEU A 604 5.25 0.05 -14.60
CA LEU A 604 5.80 0.15 -15.95
C LEU A 604 6.84 -0.96 -16.16
N THR A 605 6.72 -1.76 -17.21
CA THR A 605 7.51 -3.00 -17.39
C THR A 605 8.34 -2.98 -18.67
N ALA A 606 9.50 -3.62 -18.64
CA ALA A 606 10.43 -3.71 -19.77
C ALA A 606 10.09 -4.86 -20.73
N HIS A 607 9.86 -4.56 -22.00
CA HIS A 607 9.57 -5.59 -23.01
C HIS A 607 10.80 -6.45 -23.39
N HIS A 608 12.00 -5.87 -23.37
CA HIS A 608 13.24 -6.50 -23.86
C HIS A 608 14.18 -6.97 -22.74
N GLU A 609 13.67 -7.16 -21.52
CA GLU A 609 14.43 -7.77 -20.43
C GLU A 609 14.28 -9.29 -20.44
N TYR A 610 15.39 -10.00 -20.68
CA TYR A 610 15.42 -11.45 -20.86
C TYR A 610 16.37 -12.15 -19.90
N ARG A 611 17.07 -11.43 -19.02
CA ARG A 611 18.05 -12.02 -18.12
C ARG A 611 17.37 -12.88 -17.07
N HIS A 612 17.94 -14.06 -16.86
CA HIS A 612 17.52 -15.04 -15.87
C HIS A 612 17.42 -14.47 -14.45
N ASN A 613 18.32 -13.57 -14.08
CA ASN A 613 18.36 -12.98 -12.75
C ASN A 613 17.44 -11.75 -12.57
N PHE A 614 16.71 -11.37 -13.63
CA PHE A 614 15.79 -10.23 -13.64
C PHE A 614 14.36 -10.66 -14.05
N PRO A 615 13.78 -11.69 -13.38
CA PRO A 615 12.40 -12.06 -13.62
C PRO A 615 11.47 -10.90 -13.19
N LEU A 616 10.42 -10.66 -13.97
CA LEU A 616 9.39 -9.70 -13.60
C LEU A 616 8.56 -10.24 -12.43
N THR A 617 8.34 -9.43 -11.39
CA THR A 617 7.26 -9.68 -10.44
C THR A 617 6.04 -8.89 -10.91
N SER A 618 5.07 -9.58 -11.50
CA SER A 618 3.83 -9.00 -12.02
C SER A 618 2.97 -8.42 -10.89
N LEU A 619 2.02 -7.55 -11.25
CA LEU A 619 0.89 -7.20 -10.39
C LEU A 619 -0.23 -8.26 -10.45
N SER A 620 -0.25 -9.08 -11.51
CA SER A 620 -1.25 -10.14 -11.70
C SER A 620 -0.96 -11.36 -10.82
N THR A 621 -2.01 -12.03 -10.37
CA THR A 621 -1.94 -13.32 -9.68
C THR A 621 -2.58 -14.38 -10.57
N GLY A 622 -1.75 -15.16 -11.27
CA GLY A 622 -2.21 -16.11 -12.28
C GLY A 622 -2.98 -15.41 -13.41
N ASN A 623 -4.13 -15.98 -13.78
CA ASN A 623 -5.00 -15.42 -14.83
C ASN A 623 -6.07 -14.46 -14.29
N ALA A 624 -5.98 -14.05 -13.02
CA ALA A 624 -6.96 -13.14 -12.43
C ALA A 624 -6.84 -11.73 -13.05
N PRO A 625 -7.96 -11.04 -13.32
CA PRO A 625 -7.91 -9.65 -13.71
C PRO A 625 -7.30 -8.81 -12.59
N LEU A 626 -6.59 -7.75 -12.97
CA LEU A 626 -6.06 -6.79 -11.99
C LEU A 626 -7.22 -6.11 -11.24
N PRO A 627 -7.02 -5.74 -9.96
CA PRO A 627 -7.90 -4.81 -9.27
C PRO A 627 -8.12 -3.53 -10.07
N SER A 628 -9.27 -2.87 -9.88
CA SER A 628 -9.66 -1.69 -10.66
C SER A 628 -8.71 -0.50 -10.53
N ASN A 629 -7.94 -0.45 -9.44
CA ASN A 629 -6.92 0.55 -9.11
C ASN A 629 -5.49 0.10 -9.43
N PHE A 630 -5.31 -1.09 -10.03
CA PHE A 630 -4.00 -1.65 -10.37
C PHE A 630 -3.81 -1.65 -11.89
N TYR A 631 -2.67 -1.13 -12.34
CA TYR A 631 -2.37 -0.95 -13.75
C TYR A 631 -0.95 -1.43 -14.05
N GLN A 632 -0.78 -2.20 -15.12
CA GLN A 632 0.52 -2.64 -15.59
C GLN A 632 0.66 -2.34 -17.07
N GLU A 633 1.72 -1.61 -17.43
CA GLU A 633 1.96 -1.14 -18.80
C GLU A 633 3.30 -1.67 -19.32
N VAL A 634 3.40 -1.92 -20.63
CA VAL A 634 4.58 -2.51 -21.27
C VAL A 634 5.27 -1.48 -22.14
N PHE A 635 6.53 -1.17 -21.80
CA PHE A 635 7.35 -0.16 -22.46
C PHE A 635 8.54 -0.78 -23.22
N PRO A 636 9.03 -0.10 -24.27
CA PRO A 636 10.19 -0.56 -25.01
C PRO A 636 11.45 -0.50 -24.17
N GLY A 637 12.27 -1.53 -24.33
CA GLY A 637 13.66 -1.54 -23.86
C GLY A 637 13.93 -2.60 -22.80
N ALA A 638 15.17 -2.66 -22.34
CA ALA A 638 15.58 -3.51 -21.22
C ALA A 638 15.27 -2.86 -19.86
N HIS A 639 15.66 -3.51 -18.77
CA HIS A 639 15.34 -3.08 -17.41
C HIS A 639 15.65 -1.60 -17.11
N SER A 640 16.86 -1.14 -17.42
CA SER A 640 17.28 0.27 -17.21
C SER A 640 16.88 1.22 -18.34
N ASP A 641 16.34 0.71 -19.46
CA ASP A 641 15.63 1.56 -20.41
C ASP A 641 14.27 1.99 -19.84
N VAL A 642 13.71 1.23 -18.89
CA VAL A 642 12.45 1.57 -18.20
C VAL A 642 12.71 2.32 -16.89
N GLY A 643 13.65 1.86 -16.06
CA GLY A 643 13.94 2.50 -14.76
C GLY A 643 14.95 3.65 -14.80
N GLY A 644 15.66 3.81 -15.92
CA GLY A 644 16.81 4.71 -16.02
C GLY A 644 18.11 4.09 -15.47
N GLY A 645 19.18 4.86 -15.53
CA GLY A 645 20.51 4.47 -15.06
C GLY A 645 21.54 4.26 -16.17
N TYR A 646 21.12 4.13 -17.44
CA TYR A 646 22.05 4.03 -18.55
C TYR A 646 22.78 5.36 -18.82
N PRO A 647 24.07 5.31 -19.17
CA PRO A 647 24.81 6.50 -19.57
C PRO A 647 24.26 7.05 -20.88
N TRP A 648 24.40 8.35 -21.07
CA TRP A 648 23.82 9.04 -22.24
C TRP A 648 24.75 8.82 -23.44
N GLN A 649 24.23 8.83 -24.66
CA GLN A 649 24.98 8.50 -25.87
C GLN A 649 26.25 9.36 -26.02
N ALA A 650 26.20 10.63 -25.61
CA ALA A 650 27.34 11.55 -25.63
C ALA A 650 28.54 11.09 -24.75
N GLN A 651 28.32 10.20 -23.78
CA GLN A 651 29.37 9.65 -22.92
C GLN A 651 30.11 8.46 -23.55
N TYR A 652 29.69 7.98 -24.73
CA TYR A 652 30.32 6.86 -25.45
C TYR A 652 31.82 7.07 -25.70
N ASN A 653 32.23 8.28 -26.10
CA ASN A 653 33.62 8.64 -26.39
C ASN A 653 34.30 9.40 -25.24
N LYS A 654 33.80 9.28 -23.99
CA LYS A 654 34.36 10.03 -22.87
C LYS A 654 35.77 9.54 -22.55
N GLU A 655 36.74 10.46 -22.52
CA GLU A 655 38.13 10.20 -22.14
C GLU A 655 38.44 10.80 -20.76
N GLY A 656 39.59 10.43 -20.18
CA GLY A 656 40.04 10.92 -18.87
C GLY A 656 39.33 10.26 -17.68
N LEU A 657 38.65 9.15 -17.93
CA LEU A 657 37.97 8.32 -16.93
C LEU A 657 38.95 7.35 -16.27
N ALA A 658 38.60 6.88 -15.06
CA ALA A 658 39.31 5.76 -14.44
C ALA A 658 39.27 4.52 -15.36
N GLU A 659 40.36 3.73 -15.38
CA GLU A 659 40.54 2.60 -16.30
C GLU A 659 39.38 1.59 -16.28
N ARG A 660 38.73 1.43 -15.12
CA ARG A 660 37.58 0.53 -14.92
C ARG A 660 36.38 0.82 -15.83
N TYR A 661 36.23 2.04 -16.31
CA TYR A 661 35.08 2.47 -17.12
C TYR A 661 35.22 2.10 -18.61
N GLY A 662 36.45 1.82 -19.06
CA GLY A 662 36.74 1.41 -20.43
C GLY A 662 36.64 2.55 -21.45
N VAL A 663 37.15 2.28 -22.65
CA VAL A 663 37.03 3.15 -23.82
C VAL A 663 36.66 2.28 -25.03
N PRO A 664 35.44 2.40 -25.60
CA PRO A 664 34.36 3.31 -25.19
C PRO A 664 33.77 2.93 -23.82
N THR A 665 33.12 3.89 -23.17
CA THR A 665 32.54 3.72 -21.83
C THR A 665 31.59 2.53 -21.78
N ASN A 666 31.70 1.69 -20.75
CA ASN A 666 30.83 0.53 -20.57
C ASN A 666 29.34 0.90 -20.59
N SER A 667 28.48 -0.03 -21.01
CA SER A 667 27.02 0.15 -21.10
C SER A 667 26.49 1.20 -22.09
N THR A 668 27.35 1.95 -22.80
CA THR A 668 26.93 2.93 -23.82
C THR A 668 26.70 2.32 -25.22
N TYR A 669 26.93 1.01 -25.39
CA TYR A 669 26.93 0.37 -26.70
C TYR A 669 26.42 -1.06 -26.67
N ASN A 670 25.94 -1.53 -27.83
CA ASN A 670 25.77 -2.95 -28.14
C ASN A 670 26.83 -3.40 -29.16
N ARG A 671 27.13 -4.70 -29.21
CA ARG A 671 28.03 -5.27 -30.23
C ARG A 671 27.25 -5.61 -31.49
N GLU A 672 27.75 -5.14 -32.62
CA GLU A 672 27.21 -5.43 -33.94
C GLU A 672 28.25 -6.16 -34.78
N LEU A 673 27.96 -7.42 -35.14
CA LEU A 673 28.85 -8.23 -35.97
C LEU A 673 28.94 -7.63 -37.38
N VAL A 674 30.16 -7.38 -37.84
CA VAL A 674 30.45 -6.85 -39.18
C VAL A 674 30.89 -7.96 -40.14
N LYS A 675 31.80 -8.84 -39.70
CA LYS A 675 32.26 -9.98 -40.49
C LYS A 675 32.86 -11.08 -39.61
N VAL A 676 32.99 -12.27 -40.18
CA VAL A 676 33.68 -13.43 -39.59
C VAL A 676 34.79 -13.88 -40.54
N ASP A 677 35.96 -14.19 -39.99
CA ASP A 677 37.13 -14.68 -40.73
C ASP A 677 37.59 -16.04 -40.16
N THR A 678 37.33 -17.11 -40.90
CA THR A 678 37.66 -18.48 -40.49
C THR A 678 39.01 -18.91 -41.07
N GLN A 679 39.97 -19.20 -40.19
CA GLN A 679 41.29 -19.61 -40.60
C GLN A 679 41.29 -21.08 -41.07
N SER A 680 41.82 -21.33 -42.27
CA SER A 680 41.97 -22.66 -42.85
C SER A 680 43.45 -22.91 -43.22
N GLY A 681 44.08 -23.91 -42.61
CA GLY A 681 45.48 -24.24 -42.87
C GLY A 681 46.06 -25.33 -41.97
N ALA A 682 47.02 -26.10 -42.51
CA ALA A 682 47.70 -27.20 -41.82
C ALA A 682 48.63 -26.75 -40.66
N TYR A 683 48.90 -25.44 -40.53
CA TYR A 683 49.77 -24.85 -39.52
C TYR A 683 49.12 -24.66 -38.12
N LEU A 684 47.79 -24.82 -38.02
CA LEU A 684 47.04 -24.74 -36.75
C LEU A 684 46.99 -26.10 -36.02
N GLN A 685 48.11 -26.82 -35.99
CA GLN A 685 48.15 -28.19 -35.48
C GLN A 685 48.35 -28.27 -33.95
N HIS A 686 48.91 -27.24 -33.29
CA HIS A 686 49.17 -27.24 -31.84
C HIS A 686 48.77 -25.88 -31.23
N ASP A 687 47.98 -25.93 -30.15
CA ASP A 687 47.45 -24.79 -29.39
C ASP A 687 46.72 -23.71 -30.23
N VAL A 688 45.58 -24.11 -30.81
CA VAL A 688 44.71 -23.23 -31.61
C VAL A 688 44.29 -21.98 -30.82
N ASP A 689 44.03 -22.11 -29.52
CA ASP A 689 43.58 -20.99 -28.70
C ASP A 689 44.65 -19.89 -28.60
N HIS A 690 45.88 -20.26 -28.27
CA HIS A 690 47.00 -19.31 -28.20
C HIS A 690 47.26 -18.63 -29.55
N GLN A 691 47.23 -19.39 -30.65
CA GLN A 691 47.45 -18.85 -31.99
C GLN A 691 46.35 -17.87 -32.41
N MET A 692 45.07 -18.20 -32.14
CA MET A 692 43.95 -17.32 -32.48
C MET A 692 43.96 -16.05 -31.62
N LYS A 693 44.33 -16.14 -30.34
CA LYS A 693 44.53 -14.99 -29.47
C LYS A 693 45.58 -14.03 -30.02
N LEU A 694 46.76 -14.55 -30.38
CA LEU A 694 47.84 -13.74 -30.95
C LEU A 694 47.41 -13.04 -32.24
N LEU A 695 46.68 -13.75 -33.12
CA LEU A 695 46.18 -13.20 -34.37
C LEU A 695 45.14 -12.09 -34.14
N CYS A 696 44.24 -12.28 -33.16
CA CYS A 696 43.30 -11.24 -32.73
C CYS A 696 44.03 -10.00 -32.20
N ASP A 697 45.04 -10.18 -31.35
CA ASP A 697 45.80 -9.07 -30.76
C ASP A 697 46.57 -8.29 -31.83
N GLN A 698 47.18 -8.96 -32.82
CA GLN A 698 47.86 -8.33 -33.95
C GLN A 698 46.93 -7.48 -34.83
N ARG A 699 45.67 -7.88 -34.98
CA ARG A 699 44.69 -7.21 -35.87
C ARG A 699 43.83 -6.16 -35.15
N ARG A 700 43.88 -6.10 -33.82
CA ARG A 700 43.00 -5.27 -32.98
C ARG A 700 43.11 -3.78 -33.32
N GLU A 701 44.32 -3.26 -33.42
CA GLU A 701 44.56 -1.83 -33.66
C GLU A 701 44.09 -1.40 -35.06
N GLU A 702 44.38 -2.22 -36.08
CA GLU A 702 43.93 -1.98 -37.45
C GLU A 702 42.40 -2.00 -37.54
N TRP A 703 41.76 -2.97 -36.89
CA TRP A 703 40.29 -3.05 -36.85
C TRP A 703 39.68 -1.84 -36.17
N ASN A 704 40.24 -1.42 -35.02
CA ASN A 704 39.74 -0.24 -34.32
C ASN A 704 39.88 1.03 -35.18
N LYS A 705 41.02 1.22 -35.86
CA LYS A 705 41.21 2.34 -36.81
C LYS A 705 40.21 2.29 -37.97
N HIS A 706 39.94 1.10 -38.51
CA HIS A 706 38.93 0.91 -39.54
C HIS A 706 37.54 1.34 -39.03
N CYS A 707 37.14 0.89 -37.84
CA CYS A 707 35.84 1.24 -37.27
C CYS A 707 35.70 2.74 -36.99
N LEU A 708 36.73 3.37 -36.43
CA LEU A 708 36.72 4.81 -36.15
C LEU A 708 36.62 5.63 -37.44
N SER A 709 37.38 5.25 -38.48
CA SER A 709 37.35 5.97 -39.77
C SER A 709 36.05 5.78 -40.55
N LYS A 710 35.47 4.56 -40.55
CA LYS A 710 34.32 4.23 -41.39
C LYS A 710 32.99 4.47 -40.69
N TYR A 711 32.91 4.16 -39.40
CA TYR A 711 31.67 4.17 -38.63
C TYR A 711 31.66 5.24 -37.53
N GLN A 712 32.79 5.88 -37.22
CA GLN A 712 32.94 6.73 -36.03
C GLN A 712 32.62 5.99 -34.73
N GLN A 713 32.96 4.69 -34.71
CA GLN A 713 32.71 3.77 -33.60
C GLN A 713 33.99 3.00 -33.30
N TYR A 714 34.15 2.54 -32.07
CA TYR A 714 35.22 1.61 -31.71
C TYR A 714 34.96 0.21 -32.27
N GLY A 715 36.05 -0.50 -32.55
CA GLY A 715 36.04 -1.88 -33.03
C GLY A 715 36.45 -2.86 -31.93
N LEU A 716 35.79 -4.02 -31.89
CA LEU A 716 36.16 -5.14 -31.01
C LEU A 716 36.43 -6.38 -31.87
N LEU A 717 37.55 -7.06 -31.57
CA LEU A 717 37.85 -8.40 -32.10
C LEU A 717 37.72 -9.43 -30.99
N THR A 718 37.06 -10.53 -31.30
CA THR A 718 37.03 -11.74 -30.49
C THR A 718 37.28 -12.96 -31.36
N TYR A 719 37.46 -14.13 -30.75
CA TYR A 719 37.61 -15.38 -31.47
C TYR A 719 36.87 -16.51 -30.77
N GLU A 720 36.44 -17.49 -31.56
CA GLU A 720 35.86 -18.73 -31.07
C GLU A 720 36.23 -19.86 -32.04
N GLY A 721 36.83 -20.93 -31.52
CA GLY A 721 37.39 -22.00 -32.34
C GLY A 721 38.45 -21.47 -33.32
N ARG A 722 38.18 -21.55 -34.62
CA ARG A 722 39.09 -21.08 -35.70
C ARG A 722 38.62 -19.80 -36.37
N SER A 723 37.61 -19.14 -35.82
CA SER A 723 36.98 -17.97 -36.40
C SER A 723 37.32 -16.72 -35.59
N ILE A 724 37.70 -15.64 -36.28
CA ILE A 724 37.79 -14.29 -35.71
C ILE A 724 36.51 -13.54 -36.06
N TYR A 725 35.92 -12.91 -35.05
CA TYR A 725 34.68 -12.15 -35.17
C TYR A 725 35.01 -10.66 -35.04
N TYR A 726 34.52 -9.88 -36.00
CA TYR A 726 34.79 -8.46 -36.13
C TYR A 726 33.54 -7.70 -35.76
N TYR A 727 33.54 -7.06 -34.59
CA TYR A 727 32.42 -6.27 -34.09
C TYR A 727 32.70 -4.78 -34.19
N ARG A 728 31.66 -4.00 -34.44
CA ARG A 728 31.64 -2.57 -34.12
C ARG A 728 30.82 -2.36 -32.85
N LEU A 729 31.24 -1.42 -32.02
CA LEU A 729 30.56 -1.06 -30.78
C LEU A 729 29.58 0.07 -31.07
N GLN A 730 28.32 -0.27 -31.34
CA GLN A 730 27.27 0.66 -31.77
C GLN A 730 26.74 1.43 -30.56
N PRO A 731 26.88 2.77 -30.51
CA PRO A 731 26.33 3.59 -29.43
C PRO A 731 24.81 3.45 -29.36
N ILE A 732 24.29 3.41 -28.14
CA ILE A 732 22.85 3.31 -27.83
C ILE A 732 22.41 4.57 -27.08
N SER A 733 21.21 5.04 -27.40
CA SER A 733 20.54 6.17 -26.76
C SER A 733 19.86 5.74 -25.47
N SER A 734 19.99 6.52 -24.40
CA SER A 734 19.24 6.31 -23.14
C SER A 734 17.84 6.95 -23.16
N SER A 735 17.38 7.44 -24.31
CA SER A 735 16.12 8.19 -24.47
C SER A 735 14.87 7.42 -24.05
N LEU A 736 14.85 6.08 -24.12
CA LEU A 736 13.66 5.30 -23.76
C LEU A 736 13.23 5.50 -22.30
N SER A 737 14.18 5.76 -21.40
CA SER A 737 13.89 6.01 -19.98
C SER A 737 13.08 7.28 -19.73
N GLY A 738 13.10 8.24 -20.67
CA GLY A 738 12.26 9.42 -20.61
C GLY A 738 10.78 9.13 -20.88
N LEU A 739 10.46 8.10 -21.69
CA LEU A 739 9.06 7.71 -21.96
C LEU A 739 8.36 7.28 -20.67
N THR A 740 9.04 6.44 -19.89
CA THR A 740 8.52 5.90 -18.63
C THR A 740 8.57 6.94 -17.51
N GLN A 741 9.56 7.84 -17.49
CA GLN A 741 9.59 8.95 -16.55
C GLN A 741 8.39 9.88 -16.74
N GLU A 742 8.13 10.32 -17.98
CA GLU A 742 6.98 11.17 -18.29
C GLU A 742 5.66 10.48 -17.99
N ARG A 743 5.52 9.18 -18.33
CA ARG A 743 4.31 8.41 -18.01
C ARG A 743 4.09 8.33 -16.51
N MET A 744 5.11 7.97 -15.74
CA MET A 744 5.01 7.87 -14.27
C MET A 744 4.66 9.22 -13.65
N LYS A 745 5.33 10.30 -14.08
CA LYS A 745 5.06 11.67 -13.66
C LYS A 745 3.59 12.04 -13.88
N GLN A 746 3.07 11.83 -15.09
CA GLN A 746 1.68 12.13 -15.44
C GLN A 746 0.69 11.38 -14.55
N GLN A 747 0.88 10.06 -14.35
CA GLN A 747 -0.06 9.27 -13.56
C GLN A 747 -0.01 9.62 -12.07
N ALA A 748 1.17 9.97 -11.55
CA ALA A 748 1.31 10.51 -10.21
C ALA A 748 0.63 11.90 -10.06
N GLU A 749 0.71 12.78 -11.07
CA GLU A 749 0.00 14.07 -11.08
C GLU A 749 -1.52 13.88 -11.01
N ILE A 750 -2.05 12.94 -11.80
CA ILE A 750 -3.47 12.59 -11.79
C ILE A 750 -3.89 12.06 -10.42
N ALA A 751 -3.03 11.29 -9.75
CA ALA A 751 -3.25 10.81 -8.39
C ALA A 751 -3.09 11.91 -7.32
N GLY A 752 -2.58 13.10 -7.67
CA GLY A 752 -2.50 14.26 -6.78
C GLY A 752 -1.09 14.65 -6.33
N VAL A 753 -0.03 14.11 -6.93
CA VAL A 753 1.36 14.56 -6.69
C VAL A 753 1.59 15.91 -7.39
N ASP A 754 2.02 16.91 -6.63
CA ASP A 754 2.32 18.26 -7.15
C ASP A 754 3.84 18.42 -7.35
N TRP A 755 4.35 18.06 -8.54
CA TRP A 755 5.78 18.08 -8.81
C TRP A 755 6.35 19.50 -8.82
N PHE A 756 7.50 19.69 -8.18
CA PHE A 756 8.28 20.91 -8.25
C PHE A 756 9.06 20.96 -9.59
N MET A 757 8.35 21.42 -10.62
CA MET A 757 8.84 21.47 -12.01
C MET A 757 10.24 22.11 -12.20
N PRO A 758 10.68 23.14 -11.45
CA PRO A 758 12.03 23.67 -11.58
C PRO A 758 13.16 22.68 -11.27
N LYS A 759 12.87 21.58 -10.55
CA LYS A 759 13.81 20.47 -10.29
C LYS A 759 13.52 19.22 -11.13
N TYR A 760 12.48 19.23 -11.93
CA TYR A 760 12.15 18.10 -12.78
C TYR A 760 13.09 18.04 -13.99
N GLN A 761 13.94 17.01 -14.05
CA GLN A 761 14.97 16.85 -15.08
C GLN A 761 14.74 15.57 -15.87
N LEU A 762 14.71 15.68 -17.19
CA LEU A 762 14.60 14.53 -18.11
C LEU A 762 15.97 13.96 -18.48
N PRO A 763 16.05 12.68 -18.90
CA PRO A 763 17.27 12.14 -19.48
C PRO A 763 17.65 12.95 -20.72
N LYS A 764 18.91 13.36 -20.87
CA LYS A 764 19.31 14.27 -21.97
C LYS A 764 19.05 13.69 -23.35
N ASP A 765 19.33 12.40 -23.56
CA ASP A 765 19.05 11.74 -24.83
C ASP A 765 17.55 11.78 -25.18
N PHE A 766 16.65 11.86 -24.20
CA PHE A 766 15.22 12.07 -24.44
C PHE A 766 14.93 13.51 -24.87
N GLU A 767 15.51 14.50 -24.18
CA GLU A 767 15.36 15.92 -24.51
C GLU A 767 15.86 16.26 -25.92
N GLU A 768 16.86 15.55 -26.41
CA GLU A 768 17.45 15.74 -27.74
C GLU A 768 16.76 14.92 -28.84
N ASN A 769 15.87 13.98 -28.50
CA ASN A 769 15.23 13.06 -29.44
C ASN A 769 13.75 13.39 -29.70
N ASN A 770 13.50 14.16 -30.77
CA ASN A 770 12.16 14.57 -31.17
C ASN A 770 11.21 13.41 -31.50
N GLU A 771 11.70 12.33 -32.11
CA GLU A 771 10.86 11.19 -32.48
C GLU A 771 10.32 10.46 -31.23
N ILE A 772 11.18 10.31 -30.22
CA ILE A 772 10.82 9.71 -28.94
C ILE A 772 9.90 10.65 -28.14
N GLN A 773 10.08 11.97 -28.21
CA GLN A 773 9.14 12.92 -27.60
C GLN A 773 7.75 12.87 -28.24
N ILE A 774 7.66 12.73 -29.58
CA ILE A 774 6.39 12.54 -30.29
C ILE A 774 5.72 11.22 -29.85
N LEU A 775 6.51 10.14 -29.74
CA LEU A 775 6.01 8.87 -29.20
C LEU A 775 5.50 9.06 -27.78
N SER A 776 6.25 9.74 -26.91
CA SER A 776 5.85 10.05 -25.53
C SER A 776 4.47 10.72 -25.50
N ALA A 777 4.28 11.79 -26.28
CA ALA A 777 3.00 12.48 -26.36
C ALA A 777 1.84 11.56 -26.77
N SER A 778 2.08 10.62 -27.70
CA SER A 778 1.07 9.64 -28.11
C SER A 778 0.74 8.63 -27.01
N LEU A 779 1.73 8.18 -26.22
CA LEU A 779 1.54 7.26 -25.11
C LEU A 779 0.84 7.95 -23.93
N LEU A 780 1.19 9.20 -23.63
CA LEU A 780 0.55 10.02 -22.59
C LEU A 780 -0.94 10.28 -22.86
N ALA A 781 -1.37 10.27 -24.12
CA ALA A 781 -2.77 10.43 -24.50
C ALA A 781 -3.63 9.17 -24.23
N LYS A 782 -2.99 8.02 -23.97
CA LYS A 782 -3.69 6.76 -23.69
C LYS A 782 -4.16 6.69 -22.22
N SER A 783 -5.29 6.02 -21.99
CA SER A 783 -5.79 5.76 -20.64
C SER A 783 -4.79 4.95 -19.82
N ILE A 784 -4.80 5.13 -18.50
CA ILE A 784 -3.96 4.34 -17.59
C ILE A 784 -4.19 2.84 -17.77
N GLY A 785 -3.11 2.06 -17.73
CA GLY A 785 -3.11 0.61 -17.90
C GLY A 785 -3.27 0.11 -19.34
N SER A 786 -3.30 1.00 -20.34
CA SER A 786 -3.57 0.61 -21.73
C SER A 786 -2.37 0.62 -22.66
N VAL A 787 -1.19 1.06 -22.19
CA VAL A 787 0.04 1.07 -22.98
C VAL A 787 0.62 -0.34 -23.06
N ASP A 788 0.71 -0.87 -24.28
CA ASP A 788 1.28 -2.19 -24.57
C ASP A 788 2.24 -2.14 -25.79
N ALA A 789 2.90 -3.26 -26.10
CA ALA A 789 3.92 -3.37 -27.13
C ALA A 789 3.48 -2.84 -28.50
N GLN A 790 2.23 -3.11 -28.89
CA GLN A 790 1.66 -2.71 -30.18
C GLN A 790 1.64 -1.18 -30.37
N ASP A 791 1.62 -0.41 -29.28
CA ASP A 791 1.54 1.05 -29.34
C ASP A 791 2.85 1.72 -29.76
N TRP A 792 3.98 1.06 -29.53
CA TRP A 792 5.31 1.64 -29.77
C TRP A 792 6.17 0.80 -30.72
N MET A 793 5.84 -0.47 -30.98
CA MET A 793 6.67 -1.38 -31.79
C MET A 793 7.02 -0.80 -33.16
N ASP A 794 6.05 -0.27 -33.90
CA ASP A 794 6.27 0.28 -35.24
C ASP A 794 7.17 1.54 -35.24
N LYS A 795 7.26 2.24 -34.11
CA LYS A 795 8.07 3.44 -33.94
C LYS A 795 9.47 3.14 -33.44
N VAL A 796 9.63 2.12 -32.59
CA VAL A 796 10.91 1.82 -31.92
C VAL A 796 11.70 0.73 -32.66
N LEU A 797 11.06 -0.33 -33.15
CA LEU A 797 11.76 -1.46 -33.75
C LEU A 797 12.64 -1.11 -34.96
N PRO A 798 12.24 -0.19 -35.87
CA PRO A 798 13.11 0.25 -36.98
C PRO A 798 14.46 0.82 -36.50
N SER A 799 14.48 1.42 -35.31
CA SER A 799 15.66 2.03 -34.67
C SER A 799 16.15 1.23 -33.46
N SER A 800 15.73 -0.03 -33.30
CA SER A 800 16.06 -0.89 -32.16
C SER A 800 17.55 -0.99 -31.87
N LYS A 801 18.38 -1.01 -32.93
CA LYS A 801 19.86 -1.08 -32.82
C LYS A 801 20.50 0.12 -32.15
N VAL A 802 19.81 1.25 -32.07
CA VAL A 802 20.32 2.49 -31.46
C VAL A 802 19.48 2.96 -30.27
N LEU A 803 18.34 2.32 -30.01
CA LEU A 803 17.42 2.69 -28.92
C LEU A 803 17.33 1.65 -27.81
N ILE A 804 17.51 0.36 -28.09
CA ILE A 804 17.30 -0.71 -27.11
C ILE A 804 18.64 -1.21 -26.61
N HIS A 805 18.89 -1.07 -25.31
CA HIS A 805 20.05 -1.68 -24.68
C HIS A 805 19.87 -3.20 -24.59
N ARG A 806 20.94 -3.95 -24.79
CA ARG A 806 20.94 -5.42 -24.69
C ARG A 806 21.90 -5.82 -23.56
N PRO A 807 21.46 -5.88 -22.30
CA PRO A 807 22.36 -6.20 -21.19
C PRO A 807 22.95 -7.62 -21.28
N HIS A 808 22.33 -8.52 -22.05
CA HIS A 808 22.82 -9.86 -22.36
C HIS A 808 23.66 -9.92 -23.65
N ASP A 809 24.03 -8.78 -24.24
CA ASP A 809 24.71 -8.67 -25.55
C ASP A 809 25.99 -9.51 -25.64
N ALA A 810 26.80 -9.56 -24.58
CA ALA A 810 28.03 -10.36 -24.58
C ALA A 810 27.78 -11.87 -24.75
N LEU A 811 26.62 -12.37 -24.34
CA LEU A 811 26.28 -13.80 -24.35
C LEU A 811 25.58 -14.26 -25.63
N ILE A 812 25.20 -13.32 -26.50
CA ILE A 812 24.63 -13.60 -27.81
C ILE A 812 25.61 -13.28 -28.96
N ASN A 813 26.83 -12.84 -28.61
CA ASN A 813 27.91 -12.56 -29.56
C ASN A 813 29.12 -13.47 -29.27
N SER A 814 29.50 -14.28 -30.26
CA SER A 814 30.62 -15.23 -30.16
C SER A 814 31.92 -14.60 -29.64
N GLY A 815 32.59 -15.31 -28.75
CA GLY A 815 33.87 -14.91 -28.16
C GLY A 815 33.81 -13.67 -27.25
N CYS A 816 32.63 -13.11 -26.99
CA CYS A 816 32.45 -11.96 -26.09
C CYS A 816 32.10 -12.37 -24.64
N GLU A 817 31.70 -13.63 -24.43
CA GLU A 817 31.28 -14.09 -23.12
C GLU A 817 32.45 -14.15 -22.12
N THR A 818 32.17 -13.79 -20.87
CA THR A 818 33.06 -14.02 -19.73
C THR A 818 32.31 -14.76 -18.64
N ALA A 819 33.02 -15.35 -17.68
CA ALA A 819 32.40 -16.01 -16.54
C ALA A 819 31.49 -15.06 -15.73
N ILE A 820 31.88 -13.80 -15.59
CA ILE A 820 31.08 -12.76 -14.90
C ILE A 820 29.85 -12.41 -15.73
N GLU A 821 29.99 -12.16 -17.04
CA GLU A 821 28.84 -11.89 -17.92
C GLU A 821 27.81 -13.01 -17.86
N LYS A 822 28.28 -14.27 -17.89
CA LYS A 822 27.42 -15.45 -17.79
C LYS A 822 26.74 -15.59 -16.42
N LEU A 823 27.38 -15.13 -15.34
CA LEU A 823 26.78 -15.15 -14.02
C LEU A 823 25.66 -14.10 -13.89
N ILE A 824 25.87 -12.90 -14.43
CA ILE A 824 25.00 -11.73 -14.21
C ILE A 824 23.90 -11.64 -15.27
N ASN A 825 24.28 -11.77 -16.55
CA ASN A 825 23.48 -11.34 -17.69
C ASN A 825 22.96 -12.51 -18.54
N ARG A 826 23.03 -13.75 -18.05
CA ARG A 826 22.52 -14.93 -18.77
C ARG A 826 21.07 -14.75 -19.18
N PRO A 827 20.75 -14.79 -20.48
CA PRO A 827 19.37 -14.73 -20.91
C PRO A 827 18.64 -16.05 -20.71
N ASN A 828 17.32 -15.98 -20.56
CA ASN A 828 16.43 -17.11 -20.70
C ASN A 828 16.18 -17.41 -22.19
N GLN A 829 16.23 -18.68 -22.57
CA GLN A 829 16.05 -19.12 -23.94
C GLN A 829 15.17 -20.37 -23.99
N LYS A 830 14.24 -20.40 -24.95
CA LYS A 830 13.41 -21.55 -25.27
C LYS A 830 13.30 -21.68 -26.78
N ASP A 831 13.67 -22.84 -27.32
CA ASP A 831 13.66 -23.13 -28.77
C ASP A 831 14.43 -22.09 -29.61
N GLY A 832 15.52 -21.55 -29.06
CA GLY A 832 16.35 -20.52 -29.70
C GLY A 832 15.81 -19.09 -29.59
N ASN A 833 14.61 -18.89 -29.02
CA ASN A 833 14.03 -17.56 -28.79
C ASN A 833 14.27 -17.10 -27.36
N LEU A 834 14.61 -15.82 -27.21
CA LEU A 834 14.70 -15.16 -25.91
C LEU A 834 13.30 -14.95 -25.34
N TYR A 835 13.13 -15.15 -24.04
CA TYR A 835 11.87 -14.89 -23.37
C TYR A 835 12.09 -14.24 -22.00
N ARG A 836 11.06 -13.55 -21.50
CA ARG A 836 11.06 -12.96 -20.17
C ARG A 836 10.42 -13.90 -19.17
N GLU A 837 11.10 -14.17 -18.06
CA GLU A 837 10.51 -14.90 -16.94
C GLU A 837 9.60 -13.95 -16.15
N VAL A 838 8.39 -14.40 -15.82
CA VAL A 838 7.38 -13.62 -15.10
C VAL A 838 6.87 -14.44 -13.92
N PHE A 839 6.88 -13.83 -12.74
CA PHE A 839 6.33 -14.36 -11.51
C PHE A 839 5.08 -13.61 -11.11
N ASP A 840 4.15 -14.34 -10.49
CA ASP A 840 2.90 -13.80 -9.98
C ASP A 840 3.11 -12.87 -8.77
N ASN A 841 2.10 -12.05 -8.50
CA ASN A 841 1.92 -11.29 -7.27
C ASN A 841 1.52 -12.25 -6.13
N VAL A 842 2.53 -12.83 -5.46
CA VAL A 842 2.40 -13.75 -4.32
C VAL A 842 3.22 -13.31 -3.11
#